data_AF-A0A0N5B981-F1
#
_entry.id   AF-A0A0N5B981-F1
#
_cell.length_a   1.000
_cell.length_b   1.000
_cell.length_c   1.000
_cell.angle_alpha   90.00
_cell.angle_beta   90.00
_cell.angle_gamma   90.00
#
_symmetry.space_group_name_H-M   'P 1'
#
loop_
_entity.id
_entity.type
_entity.pdbx_description
1 polymer ?
#
loop_
_entity_poly.entity_id
_entity_poly.type
_entity_poly.pdbx_seq_one_letter_code
_entity_poly.pdbx_strand_id
1 'polypeptide(L)'
;MWILFFFLISQTLTKEWIWDGNKRWQNVGREIVYIGSAEGIWQGSVGEISKRLTKGITFLNYMTLKNIKIFEANITNYKPGRIGVHLAGIGEKHEHNAHKQIFAVTYMDRNYFFNSHHTTCQISYCENGLFFISNINADDMYKAKVDDFEEIFYLKFVTSDMNFRLDRFTITENNFPLILCPYKTWVGIQSGTKFIPYETNGIIFSNFFERQILLPGYPRSEDSDIFVCGYIKYEDGSQLTISHEIEIKDYYKIDSIKSINDFQHIWKCSEGEATTDYHYFIYSYNFEGNHKMKHILKDSVDKNKFYYNDTMYLYKETYTKDLKNVKNRIGHGYVMNPIKPDCRWKLPQLKFKIRLVSLDGSKIFDSKDGIQIMDVRENMLNKDIYYKCKIVIEEATRHPFLSNYYDQIMEVLLVSKDDDGNKIFHDKIKFDKSFDGFKKYECEIRYKNKDFKYNHPIEKLSFLAIPSNVSITNKNETWRVKDDVVIQCQRKISNIGEIDGIRLQLSKNIFIEYSNVTTGGIFNVVGHFVRSNYRNLIKSKKQKDMDIKYLTTQCNYKVKGGKRFSIVKSGTVLQKTTIFKIKKVFKDKGNDKTLLIGLIIGILILLLSILFAIISIHYVKYMNKKRRNGNDSSSSTTTSSTSSFTSSLSGMSLTNTTAKKTQSKVSKESESNLVIILKK
;
A
#
# COMPACT_ATOMS: atom_id res chain seq x y z
N MET A 1 -29.77 60.48 7.47
CA MET A 1 -28.85 61.05 6.46
C MET A 1 -27.51 60.32 6.40
N TRP A 2 -26.79 60.14 7.52
CA TRP A 2 -25.52 59.40 7.57
C TRP A 2 -25.61 57.91 7.16
N ILE A 3 -26.70 57.21 7.48
CA ILE A 3 -26.94 55.83 7.05
C ILE A 3 -27.16 55.75 5.52
N LEU A 4 -27.85 56.73 4.94
CA LEU A 4 -28.03 56.83 3.49
C LEU A 4 -26.72 57.17 2.78
N PHE A 5 -25.89 58.02 3.38
CA PHE A 5 -24.53 58.31 2.90
C PHE A 5 -23.64 57.06 2.98
N PHE A 6 -23.71 56.29 4.08
CA PHE A 6 -23.01 55.01 4.20
C PHE A 6 -23.55 53.94 3.25
N PHE A 7 -24.85 53.90 2.96
CA PHE A 7 -25.44 52.99 1.96
C PHE A 7 -25.06 53.38 0.53
N LEU A 8 -25.03 54.67 0.21
CA LEU A 8 -24.58 55.18 -1.08
C LEU A 8 -23.06 54.95 -1.27
N ILE A 9 -22.26 55.19 -0.23
CA ILE A 9 -20.82 54.89 -0.22
C ILE A 9 -20.59 53.39 -0.28
N SER A 10 -21.36 52.59 0.46
CA SER A 10 -21.31 51.12 0.38
C SER A 10 -21.65 50.64 -1.02
N GLN A 11 -22.74 51.11 -1.64
CA GLN A 11 -23.14 50.69 -2.99
C GLN A 11 -22.17 51.14 -4.08
N THR A 12 -21.55 52.32 -3.93
CA THR A 12 -20.50 52.80 -4.85
C THR A 12 -19.17 52.09 -4.64
N LEU A 13 -18.83 51.69 -3.42
CA LEU A 13 -17.64 50.87 -3.09
C LEU A 13 -17.83 49.38 -3.39
N THR A 14 -19.07 48.88 -3.52
CA THR A 14 -19.36 47.49 -3.89
C THR A 14 -19.73 47.31 -5.35
N LYS A 15 -19.57 48.33 -6.20
CA LYS A 15 -19.88 48.21 -7.63
C LYS A 15 -18.81 47.35 -8.30
N GLU A 16 -19.10 46.05 -8.39
CA GLU A 16 -18.30 45.08 -9.13
C GLU A 16 -18.26 45.51 -10.61
N TRP A 17 -17.06 45.68 -11.17
CA TRP A 17 -16.90 46.08 -12.55
C TRP A 17 -17.12 44.86 -13.44
N ILE A 18 -18.24 44.79 -14.14
CA ILE A 18 -18.59 43.63 -14.96
C ILE A 18 -18.35 43.95 -16.44
N TRP A 19 -17.42 43.24 -17.06
CA TRP A 19 -17.29 43.18 -18.52
C TRP A 19 -18.13 42.00 -19.04
N ASP A 20 -18.93 42.21 -20.09
CA ASP A 20 -19.87 41.22 -20.62
C ASP A 20 -19.71 41.05 -22.13
N GLY A 21 -19.17 39.91 -22.56
CA GLY A 21 -18.90 39.60 -23.97
C GLY A 21 -20.14 39.48 -24.86
N ASN A 22 -21.35 39.42 -24.28
CA ASN A 22 -22.57 39.51 -25.07
C ASN A 22 -22.84 40.93 -25.57
N LYS A 23 -22.28 41.95 -24.91
CA LYS A 23 -22.48 43.37 -25.25
C LYS A 23 -21.34 43.95 -26.09
N ARG A 24 -20.17 43.30 -26.09
CA ARG A 24 -18.93 43.80 -26.69
C ARG A 24 -18.20 42.66 -27.40
N TRP A 25 -18.26 42.64 -28.72
CA TRP A 25 -17.52 41.66 -29.53
C TRP A 25 -17.30 42.16 -30.96
N GLN A 26 -16.22 41.71 -31.58
CA GLN A 26 -15.95 41.84 -33.01
C GLN A 26 -15.66 40.47 -33.63
N ASN A 27 -15.80 40.35 -34.95
CA ASN A 27 -15.40 39.14 -35.65
C ASN A 27 -13.89 39.20 -35.89
N VAL A 28 -13.13 38.43 -35.12
CA VAL A 28 -11.66 38.48 -35.15
C VAL A 28 -11.12 37.23 -35.84
N GLY A 29 -10.58 37.41 -37.05
CA GLY A 29 -9.87 36.37 -37.80
C GLY A 29 -8.46 36.15 -37.27
N ARG A 30 -8.04 34.87 -37.17
CA ARG A 30 -6.72 34.47 -36.69
C ARG A 30 -6.19 33.27 -37.46
N GLU A 31 -4.88 33.27 -37.71
CA GLU A 31 -4.15 32.18 -38.33
C GLU A 31 -3.05 31.66 -37.43
N ILE A 32 -2.81 30.35 -37.51
CA ILE A 32 -1.71 29.67 -36.85
C ILE A 32 -0.65 29.33 -37.89
N VAL A 33 0.59 29.72 -37.64
CA VAL A 33 1.75 29.38 -38.47
C VAL A 33 2.84 28.76 -37.60
N TYR A 34 3.79 28.06 -38.21
CA TYR A 34 4.98 27.60 -37.49
C TYR A 34 5.90 28.77 -37.11
N ILE A 35 6.54 28.70 -35.95
CA ILE A 35 7.58 29.67 -35.58
C ILE A 35 8.75 29.54 -36.57
N GLY A 36 9.18 30.66 -37.16
CA GLY A 36 10.26 30.70 -38.14
C GLY A 36 9.87 30.24 -39.56
N SER A 37 8.58 30.06 -39.85
CA SER A 37 8.09 29.67 -41.18
C SER A 37 6.77 30.36 -41.53
N ALA A 38 6.53 30.57 -42.82
CA ALA A 38 5.25 31.07 -43.34
C ALA A 38 4.23 29.95 -43.61
N GLU A 39 4.58 28.69 -43.33
CA GLU A 39 3.70 27.54 -43.47
C GLU A 39 2.55 27.64 -42.46
N GLY A 40 1.32 27.84 -42.97
CA GLY A 40 0.10 27.88 -42.18
C GLY A 40 -0.33 26.49 -41.72
N ILE A 41 -0.76 26.40 -40.47
CA ILE A 41 -1.29 25.19 -39.84
C ILE A 41 -2.82 25.18 -39.88
N TRP A 42 -3.42 26.34 -39.58
CA TRP A 42 -4.87 26.48 -39.44
C TRP A 42 -5.29 27.96 -39.45
N GLN A 43 -6.55 28.22 -39.82
CA GLN A 43 -7.18 29.54 -39.79
C GLN A 43 -8.60 29.43 -39.22
N GLY A 44 -9.03 30.45 -38.49
CA GLY A 44 -10.39 30.52 -37.95
C GLY A 44 -10.74 31.91 -37.42
N SER A 45 -11.95 32.05 -36.87
CA SER A 45 -12.42 33.32 -36.30
C SER A 45 -13.13 33.14 -34.96
N VAL A 46 -13.06 34.18 -34.12
CA VAL A 46 -13.96 34.37 -32.98
C VAL A 46 -15.18 35.15 -33.47
N GLY A 47 -16.38 34.59 -33.27
CA GLY A 47 -17.61 35.19 -33.79
C GLY A 47 -18.81 34.91 -32.90
N GLU A 48 -20.02 35.20 -33.39
CA GLU A 48 -21.26 35.08 -32.61
C GLU A 48 -21.56 33.63 -32.15
N ILE A 49 -21.25 32.67 -33.02
CA ILE A 49 -21.47 31.24 -32.82
C ILE A 49 -20.39 30.57 -31.94
N SER A 50 -19.35 31.30 -31.54
CA SER A 50 -18.30 30.75 -30.68
C SER A 50 -18.87 30.31 -29.34
N LYS A 51 -18.36 29.18 -28.83
CA LYS A 51 -18.64 28.73 -27.46
C LYS A 51 -18.24 29.81 -26.48
N ARG A 52 -18.91 29.87 -25.33
CA ARG A 52 -18.63 30.85 -24.28
C ARG A 52 -18.23 30.13 -23.00
N LEU A 53 -17.38 30.76 -22.20
CA LEU A 53 -17.13 30.31 -20.84
C LEU A 53 -18.43 30.41 -20.03
N THR A 54 -18.79 29.30 -19.39
CA THR A 54 -20.03 29.19 -18.60
C THR A 54 -19.91 29.89 -17.25
N LYS A 55 -18.68 30.04 -16.74
CA LYS A 55 -18.35 30.74 -15.51
C LYS A 55 -17.66 32.05 -15.84
N GLY A 56 -17.99 33.10 -15.10
CA GLY A 56 -17.24 34.34 -15.16
C GLY A 56 -15.86 34.18 -14.53
N ILE A 57 -14.89 34.94 -15.03
CA ILE A 57 -13.52 34.98 -14.48
C ILE A 57 -13.36 36.28 -13.70
N THR A 58 -12.95 36.19 -12.44
CA THR A 58 -12.52 37.36 -11.67
C THR A 58 -11.12 37.75 -12.12
N PHE A 59 -10.99 38.95 -12.66
CA PHE A 59 -9.76 39.54 -13.18
C PHE A 59 -9.31 40.71 -12.30
N LEU A 60 -8.04 40.72 -11.91
CA LEU A 60 -7.41 41.76 -11.07
C LEU A 60 -8.14 42.07 -9.74
N ASN A 61 -8.95 41.14 -9.23
CA ASN A 61 -9.75 41.24 -7.98
C ASN A 61 -10.85 42.31 -7.95
N TYR A 62 -10.96 43.19 -8.94
CA TYR A 62 -11.98 44.24 -9.00
C TYR A 62 -12.88 44.18 -10.23
N MET A 63 -12.57 43.31 -11.19
CA MET A 63 -13.32 43.14 -12.44
C MET A 63 -13.78 41.69 -12.61
N THR A 64 -15.00 41.49 -13.08
CA THR A 64 -15.53 40.17 -13.42
C THR A 64 -15.88 40.12 -14.90
N LEU A 65 -15.26 39.17 -15.61
CA LEU A 65 -15.43 38.95 -17.04
C LEU A 65 -16.49 37.87 -17.25
N LYS A 66 -17.62 38.19 -17.88
CA LYS A 66 -18.72 37.25 -18.17
C LYS A 66 -18.89 37.02 -19.67
N ASN A 67 -19.42 35.85 -20.03
CA ASN A 67 -19.75 35.48 -21.40
C ASN A 67 -18.57 35.60 -22.39
N ILE A 68 -17.35 35.36 -21.91
CA ILE A 68 -16.13 35.41 -22.74
C ILE A 68 -16.20 34.31 -23.79
N LYS A 69 -15.98 34.68 -25.06
CA LYS A 69 -15.95 33.74 -26.18
C LYS A 69 -14.67 32.92 -26.17
N ILE A 70 -14.78 31.62 -26.45
CA ILE A 70 -13.66 30.69 -26.56
C ILE A 70 -13.23 30.63 -28.02
N PHE A 71 -11.95 30.90 -28.26
CA PHE A 71 -11.31 30.66 -29.55
C PHE A 71 -10.55 29.33 -29.53
N GLU A 72 -11.12 28.31 -30.16
CA GLU A 72 -10.50 26.98 -30.28
C GLU A 72 -9.51 26.97 -31.47
N ALA A 73 -8.25 27.26 -31.18
CA ALA A 73 -7.14 27.26 -32.11
C ALA A 73 -6.69 25.81 -32.41
N ASN A 74 -7.05 25.30 -33.59
CA ASN A 74 -6.76 23.91 -33.95
C ASN A 74 -5.33 23.72 -34.46
N ILE A 75 -4.52 22.99 -33.71
CA ILE A 75 -3.11 22.67 -34.01
C ILE A 75 -2.90 21.19 -34.33
N THR A 76 -3.94 20.47 -34.77
CA THR A 76 -3.85 19.04 -35.13
C THR A 76 -2.78 18.75 -36.18
N ASN A 77 -2.58 19.67 -37.13
CA ASN A 77 -1.60 19.50 -38.21
C ASN A 77 -0.17 19.92 -37.82
N TYR A 78 0.08 20.24 -36.55
CA TYR A 78 1.42 20.54 -36.07
C TYR A 78 2.31 19.29 -36.15
N LYS A 79 3.48 19.44 -36.77
CA LYS A 79 4.51 18.41 -36.85
C LYS A 79 5.46 18.51 -35.65
N PRO A 80 5.61 17.47 -34.83
CA PRO A 80 6.59 17.43 -33.74
C PRO A 80 8.02 17.65 -34.25
N GLY A 81 8.85 18.29 -33.43
CA GLY A 81 10.24 18.66 -33.80
C GLY A 81 10.37 20.03 -34.43
N ARG A 82 9.25 20.76 -34.58
CA ARG A 82 9.26 22.19 -34.88
C ARG A 82 9.45 22.98 -33.58
N ILE A 83 9.77 24.27 -33.71
CA ILE A 83 10.02 25.16 -32.57
C ILE A 83 8.74 25.39 -31.75
N GLY A 84 7.60 25.51 -32.43
CA GLY A 84 6.29 25.79 -31.86
C GLY A 84 5.40 26.50 -32.86
N VAL A 85 4.35 27.16 -32.36
CA VAL A 85 3.36 27.85 -33.18
C VAL A 85 3.25 29.33 -32.84
N HIS A 86 2.97 30.15 -33.85
CA HIS A 86 2.49 31.50 -33.72
C HIS A 86 1.02 31.58 -34.07
N LEU A 87 0.26 32.39 -33.34
CA LEU A 87 -1.08 32.81 -33.76
C LEU A 87 -1.06 34.33 -34.03
N ALA A 88 -1.47 34.72 -35.23
CA ALA A 88 -1.52 36.10 -35.70
C ALA A 88 -2.93 36.45 -36.23
N GLY A 89 -3.22 37.75 -36.37
CA GLY A 89 -4.44 38.22 -37.03
C GLY A 89 -4.46 37.91 -38.52
N ILE A 90 -5.60 37.48 -39.06
CA ILE A 90 -5.81 37.40 -40.51
C ILE A 90 -6.17 38.80 -41.00
N GLY A 91 -5.30 39.40 -41.81
CA GLY A 91 -5.48 40.73 -42.39
C GLY A 91 -4.40 41.04 -43.41
N GLU A 92 -4.68 41.94 -44.35
CA GLU A 92 -3.75 42.31 -45.41
C GLU A 92 -2.42 42.80 -44.82
N LYS A 93 -1.34 42.19 -45.29
CA LYS A 93 0.03 42.63 -45.03
C LYS A 93 0.07 44.15 -45.18
N HIS A 94 0.46 44.87 -44.12
CA HIS A 94 0.87 46.29 -44.10
C HIS A 94 -0.05 47.36 -43.46
N GLU A 95 -1.21 47.06 -42.88
CA GLU A 95 -1.83 48.07 -42.01
C GLU A 95 -1.32 47.98 -40.56
N HIS A 96 -0.87 49.10 -40.02
CA HIS A 96 -0.46 49.34 -38.63
C HIS A 96 -1.55 49.04 -37.58
N ASN A 97 -2.69 48.48 -38.01
CA ASN A 97 -3.90 48.20 -37.23
C ASN A 97 -4.17 46.71 -36.98
N ALA A 98 -3.27 45.79 -37.37
CA ALA A 98 -3.37 44.38 -36.93
C ALA A 98 -3.54 44.38 -35.39
N HIS A 99 -4.73 44.03 -34.90
CA HIS A 99 -5.18 44.44 -33.57
C HIS A 99 -4.15 44.06 -32.50
N LYS A 100 -3.52 45.08 -31.90
CA LYS A 100 -2.65 44.93 -30.75
C LYS A 100 -3.42 44.17 -29.69
N GLN A 101 -2.91 43.02 -29.29
CA GLN A 101 -3.54 42.18 -28.30
C GLN A 101 -2.64 42.12 -27.07
N ILE A 102 -3.26 42.31 -25.91
CA ILE A 102 -2.60 42.19 -24.62
C ILE A 102 -2.94 40.83 -24.06
N PHE A 103 -1.95 40.13 -23.51
CA PHE A 103 -2.12 38.82 -22.89
C PHE A 103 -1.11 38.62 -21.77
N ALA A 104 -1.39 37.67 -20.88
CA ALA A 104 -0.54 37.39 -19.74
C ALA A 104 0.73 36.62 -20.16
N VAL A 105 1.89 37.01 -19.62
CA VAL A 105 3.19 36.40 -19.93
C VAL A 105 3.98 36.03 -18.69
N THR A 106 5.00 35.18 -18.87
CA THR A 106 5.82 34.62 -17.79
C THR A 106 7.28 35.03 -17.87
N TYR A 107 7.70 35.65 -18.98
CA TYR A 107 9.10 36.04 -19.23
C TYR A 107 9.41 37.49 -18.86
N MET A 108 8.43 38.25 -18.38
CA MET A 108 8.61 39.65 -17.96
C MET A 108 8.63 39.75 -16.43
N ASP A 109 9.62 40.46 -15.89
CA ASP A 109 9.88 40.50 -14.44
C ASP A 109 9.08 41.57 -13.68
N ARG A 110 8.51 42.55 -14.39
CA ARG A 110 7.78 43.69 -13.80
C ARG A 110 6.32 43.76 -14.24
N ASN A 111 6.05 43.47 -15.51
CA ASN A 111 4.72 43.56 -16.09
C ASN A 111 4.32 42.16 -16.58
N TYR A 112 3.37 41.53 -15.88
CA TYR A 112 2.86 40.18 -16.24
C TYR A 112 2.00 40.16 -17.50
N PHE A 113 1.98 41.25 -18.28
CA PHE A 113 1.23 41.41 -19.51
C PHE A 113 2.16 41.88 -20.62
N PHE A 114 1.90 41.43 -21.84
CA PHE A 114 2.63 41.84 -23.02
C PHE A 114 1.67 42.25 -24.13
N ASN A 115 2.05 43.28 -24.90
CA ASN A 115 1.31 43.74 -26.06
C ASN A 115 2.06 43.31 -27.33
N SER A 116 1.43 42.45 -28.13
CA SER A 116 2.01 41.94 -29.38
C SER A 116 0.96 41.70 -30.44
N HIS A 117 1.36 41.66 -31.70
CA HIS A 117 0.52 41.25 -32.83
C HIS A 117 0.42 39.73 -32.99
N HIS A 118 1.33 38.99 -32.36
CA HIS A 118 1.38 37.53 -32.40
C HIS A 118 1.55 36.97 -30.99
N THR A 119 0.95 35.81 -30.77
CA THR A 119 1.16 34.98 -29.57
C THR A 119 1.92 33.70 -29.95
N THR A 120 2.57 33.08 -28.98
CA THR A 120 3.50 31.97 -29.17
C THR A 120 3.21 30.83 -28.19
N CYS A 121 3.25 29.59 -28.68
CA CYS A 121 3.29 28.41 -27.82
C CYS A 121 4.45 27.48 -28.22
N GLN A 122 5.44 27.35 -27.33
CA GLN A 122 6.69 26.61 -27.52
C GLN A 122 7.29 26.17 -26.17
N ILE A 123 8.41 25.43 -26.15
CA ILE A 123 9.02 24.93 -24.91
C ILE A 123 9.37 26.02 -23.88
N SER A 124 9.72 27.22 -24.34
CA SER A 124 10.12 28.34 -23.48
C SER A 124 8.95 28.92 -22.67
N TYR A 125 7.77 28.99 -23.27
CA TYR A 125 6.52 29.50 -22.69
C TYR A 125 5.36 29.22 -23.65
N CYS A 126 4.14 29.22 -23.10
CA CYS A 126 2.92 29.18 -23.91
C CYS A 126 1.97 30.31 -23.50
N GLU A 127 1.66 31.16 -24.47
CA GLU A 127 0.78 32.32 -24.35
C GLU A 127 -0.64 31.91 -24.79
N ASN A 128 -1.46 31.50 -23.82
CA ASN A 128 -2.85 31.09 -24.03
C ASN A 128 -3.77 31.69 -22.95
N GLY A 129 -5.07 31.40 -22.99
CA GLY A 129 -6.04 31.92 -22.02
C GLY A 129 -6.62 33.27 -22.43
N LEU A 130 -6.66 34.25 -21.53
CA LEU A 130 -7.29 35.56 -21.77
C LEU A 130 -6.47 36.46 -22.70
N PHE A 131 -7.13 36.98 -23.72
CA PHE A 131 -6.62 37.97 -24.67
C PHE A 131 -7.52 39.20 -24.65
N PHE A 132 -6.90 40.36 -24.62
CA PHE A 132 -7.56 41.66 -24.53
C PHE A 132 -7.23 42.47 -25.78
N ILE A 133 -8.24 42.87 -26.53
CA ILE A 133 -8.12 43.83 -27.63
C ILE A 133 -8.40 45.21 -27.04
N SER A 134 -7.37 46.06 -27.04
CA SER A 134 -7.42 47.36 -26.40
C SER A 134 -6.33 48.28 -26.93
N ASN A 135 -6.58 49.59 -26.82
CA ASN A 135 -5.61 50.64 -27.12
C ASN A 135 -4.71 50.98 -25.92
N ILE A 136 -4.95 50.41 -24.73
CA ILE A 136 -4.11 50.66 -23.56
C ILE A 136 -2.73 49.98 -23.69
N ASN A 137 -1.75 50.48 -22.95
CA ASN A 137 -0.46 49.82 -22.85
C ASN A 137 -0.53 48.62 -21.91
N ALA A 138 0.30 47.59 -22.14
CA ALA A 138 0.36 46.42 -21.27
C ALA A 138 0.70 46.78 -19.82
N ASP A 139 1.51 47.82 -19.62
CA ASP A 139 1.92 48.33 -18.30
C ASP A 139 0.74 48.95 -17.52
N ASP A 140 -0.29 49.42 -18.23
CA ASP A 140 -1.48 50.04 -17.66
C ASP A 140 -2.61 49.04 -17.37
N MET A 141 -2.42 47.74 -17.69
CA MET A 141 -3.43 46.69 -17.46
C MET A 141 -3.96 46.65 -16.03
N TYR A 142 -3.10 46.92 -15.04
CA TYR A 142 -3.50 46.92 -13.62
C TYR A 142 -4.48 48.05 -13.25
N LYS A 143 -4.56 49.10 -14.07
CA LYS A 143 -5.44 50.27 -13.89
C LYS A 143 -6.60 50.29 -14.87
N ALA A 144 -6.71 49.27 -15.72
CA ALA A 144 -7.69 49.20 -16.79
C ALA A 144 -9.12 49.13 -16.25
N LYS A 145 -10.02 49.85 -16.91
CA LYS A 145 -11.47 49.86 -16.66
C LYS A 145 -12.16 48.97 -17.70
N VAL A 146 -13.41 48.62 -17.40
CA VAL A 146 -14.25 47.80 -18.31
C VAL A 146 -14.36 48.40 -19.71
N ASP A 147 -14.43 49.73 -19.80
CA ASP A 147 -14.57 50.48 -21.06
C ASP A 147 -13.28 50.59 -21.88
N ASP A 148 -12.14 50.21 -21.30
CA ASP A 148 -10.86 50.22 -22.01
C ASP A 148 -10.72 49.01 -22.95
N PHE A 149 -11.58 47.99 -22.81
CA PHE A 149 -11.51 46.75 -23.58
C PHE A 149 -12.58 46.73 -24.68
N GLU A 150 -12.12 46.73 -25.93
CA GLU A 150 -12.98 46.58 -27.11
C GLU A 150 -13.51 45.13 -27.19
N GLU A 151 -12.62 44.17 -26.97
CA GLU A 151 -12.95 42.75 -26.95
C GLU A 151 -12.08 41.98 -25.96
N ILE A 152 -12.65 40.94 -25.35
CA ILE A 152 -11.93 39.93 -24.58
C ILE A 152 -12.36 38.56 -25.07
N PHE A 153 -11.39 37.73 -25.45
CA PHE A 153 -11.62 36.34 -25.82
C PHE A 153 -10.66 35.40 -25.09
N TYR A 154 -11.01 34.12 -25.06
CA TYR A 154 -10.26 33.08 -24.37
C TYR A 154 -9.66 32.10 -25.38
N LEU A 155 -8.36 32.19 -25.62
CA LEU A 155 -7.59 31.32 -26.52
C LEU A 155 -7.35 29.94 -25.90
N LYS A 156 -7.78 28.91 -26.63
CA LYS A 156 -7.60 27.50 -26.29
C LYS A 156 -7.00 26.75 -27.47
N PHE A 157 -5.83 26.14 -27.29
CA PHE A 157 -5.26 25.24 -28.28
C PHE A 157 -5.93 23.86 -28.20
N VAL A 158 -6.25 23.28 -29.36
CA VAL A 158 -6.87 21.95 -29.48
C VAL A 158 -6.20 21.10 -30.56
N THR A 159 -6.15 19.79 -30.36
CA THR A 159 -5.83 18.79 -31.39
C THR A 159 -6.95 17.77 -31.47
N SER A 160 -6.98 16.94 -32.52
CA SER A 160 -7.96 15.86 -32.67
C SER A 160 -8.00 14.89 -31.49
N ASP A 161 -6.87 14.69 -30.82
CA ASP A 161 -6.68 13.79 -29.67
C ASP A 161 -6.42 14.52 -28.34
N MET A 162 -6.51 15.85 -28.32
CA MET A 162 -6.17 16.70 -27.17
C MET A 162 -4.75 16.45 -26.61
N ASN A 163 -3.80 16.12 -27.48
CA ASN A 163 -2.38 16.01 -27.17
C ASN A 163 -1.50 16.84 -28.12
N PHE A 164 -0.92 17.92 -27.58
CA PHE A 164 0.08 18.73 -28.28
C PHE A 164 1.49 18.19 -28.04
N ARG A 165 2.03 17.56 -29.09
CA ARG A 165 3.35 16.96 -29.12
C ARG A 165 4.38 18.03 -29.53
N LEU A 166 5.17 18.52 -28.58
CA LEU A 166 6.12 19.62 -28.81
C LEU A 166 7.27 19.19 -29.72
N ASP A 167 7.96 18.10 -29.36
CA ASP A 167 9.19 17.64 -29.98
C ASP A 167 9.16 16.10 -30.14
N ARG A 168 10.19 15.56 -30.80
CA ARG A 168 10.48 14.14 -30.93
C ARG A 168 11.93 13.87 -30.53
N PHE A 169 12.15 12.83 -29.74
CA PHE A 169 13.49 12.37 -29.42
C PHE A 169 13.63 10.87 -29.64
N THR A 170 14.87 10.44 -29.88
CA THR A 170 15.18 9.02 -30.09
C THR A 170 15.75 8.39 -28.82
N ILE A 171 15.24 7.22 -28.47
CA ILE A 171 15.85 6.32 -27.49
C ILE A 171 16.55 5.21 -28.27
N THR A 172 17.84 5.00 -28.00
CA THR A 172 18.60 3.87 -28.56
C THR A 172 18.93 2.90 -27.43
N GLU A 173 18.50 1.66 -27.55
CA GLU A 173 18.56 0.66 -26.46
C GLU A 173 17.85 1.18 -25.19
N ASN A 174 18.53 1.17 -24.03
CA ASN A 174 18.06 1.73 -22.76
C ASN A 174 18.75 3.06 -22.42
N ASN A 175 19.01 3.92 -23.40
CA ASN A 175 19.60 5.24 -23.15
C ASN A 175 18.50 6.29 -23.08
N PHE A 176 18.03 6.60 -21.87
CA PHE A 176 17.00 7.63 -21.67
C PHE A 176 17.65 9.01 -21.63
N PRO A 177 17.48 9.86 -22.64
CA PRO A 177 18.13 11.17 -22.65
C PRO A 177 17.38 12.15 -21.75
N LEU A 178 18.07 13.15 -21.19
CA LEU A 178 17.43 14.30 -20.57
C LEU A 178 16.81 15.19 -21.65
N ILE A 179 15.55 15.58 -21.43
CA ILE A 179 14.76 16.47 -22.27
C ILE A 179 14.15 17.58 -21.42
N LEU A 180 13.86 18.73 -22.04
CA LEU A 180 13.12 19.80 -21.38
C LEU A 180 11.62 19.52 -21.44
N CYS A 181 10.97 19.63 -20.29
CA CYS A 181 9.53 19.65 -20.17
C CYS A 181 9.05 21.00 -19.63
N PRO A 182 7.88 21.49 -20.06
CA PRO A 182 7.17 22.56 -19.37
C PRO A 182 6.97 22.25 -17.88
N TYR A 183 6.92 23.30 -17.06
CA TYR A 183 6.73 23.22 -15.62
C TYR A 183 5.76 24.29 -15.10
N LYS A 184 5.71 24.50 -13.78
CA LYS A 184 4.63 25.21 -13.08
C LYS A 184 4.27 26.58 -13.65
N THR A 185 5.26 27.37 -14.05
CA THR A 185 5.06 28.76 -14.51
C THR A 185 5.17 28.89 -16.02
N TRP A 186 5.01 27.80 -16.78
CA TRP A 186 5.14 27.82 -18.25
C TRP A 186 4.07 28.67 -18.95
N VAL A 187 2.87 28.76 -18.37
CA VAL A 187 1.77 29.65 -18.79
C VAL A 187 1.61 30.84 -17.85
N GLY A 188 1.10 31.96 -18.35
CA GLY A 188 0.92 33.21 -17.58
C GLY A 188 0.04 33.03 -16.35
N ILE A 189 0.37 33.65 -15.22
CA ILE A 189 -0.44 33.50 -13.99
C ILE A 189 -1.83 34.17 -14.15
N GLN A 190 -1.91 35.25 -14.92
CA GLN A 190 -3.13 36.03 -15.15
C GLN A 190 -3.88 35.62 -16.43
N SER A 191 -3.50 34.51 -17.07
CA SER A 191 -4.15 34.06 -18.30
C SER A 191 -5.50 33.37 -18.06
N GLY A 192 -5.82 32.99 -16.82
CA GLY A 192 -6.90 32.03 -16.58
C GLY A 192 -6.59 30.62 -17.08
N THR A 193 -5.33 30.29 -17.35
CA THR A 193 -4.91 28.91 -17.63
C THR A 193 -3.89 28.47 -16.60
N LYS A 194 -3.78 27.15 -16.38
CA LYS A 194 -2.74 26.58 -15.52
C LYS A 194 -2.09 25.39 -16.18
N PHE A 195 -0.75 25.37 -16.17
CA PHE A 195 -0.01 24.17 -16.50
C PHE A 195 0.16 23.31 -15.25
N ILE A 196 -0.17 22.02 -15.37
CA ILE A 196 -0.01 21.04 -14.30
C ILE A 196 1.04 20.02 -14.78
N PRO A 197 2.26 20.04 -14.21
CA PRO A 197 3.30 19.10 -14.60
C PRO A 197 2.92 17.68 -14.19
N TYR A 198 3.24 16.71 -15.04
CA TYR A 198 3.06 15.29 -14.74
C TYR A 198 4.12 14.82 -13.74
N GLU A 199 5.40 15.14 -14.00
CA GLU A 199 6.51 14.85 -13.11
C GLU A 199 7.03 16.10 -12.42
N THR A 200 7.37 15.96 -11.14
CA THR A 200 7.94 17.06 -10.33
C THR A 200 9.35 16.77 -9.84
N ASN A 201 9.86 15.55 -10.04
CA ASN A 201 11.15 15.08 -9.55
C ASN A 201 12.20 15.06 -10.68
N GLY A 202 12.74 16.23 -11.01
CA GLY A 202 13.76 16.43 -12.03
C GLY A 202 14.82 17.45 -11.61
N ILE A 203 15.60 17.92 -12.59
CA ILE A 203 16.57 19.00 -12.37
C ILE A 203 15.89 20.33 -12.72
N ILE A 204 15.91 21.26 -11.76
CA ILE A 204 15.40 22.62 -11.94
C ILE A 204 16.55 23.59 -11.69
N PHE A 205 16.95 24.32 -12.73
CA PHE A 205 17.90 25.42 -12.58
C PHE A 205 17.17 26.71 -12.22
N SER A 206 17.78 27.56 -11.41
CA SER A 206 17.23 28.88 -11.04
C SER A 206 16.86 29.71 -12.28
N ASN A 207 17.69 29.66 -13.32
CA ASN A 207 17.50 30.38 -14.59
C ASN A 207 16.30 29.89 -15.42
N PHE A 208 15.65 28.77 -15.03
CA PHE A 208 14.40 28.33 -15.65
C PHE A 208 13.17 29.07 -15.09
N PHE A 209 13.28 29.71 -13.92
CA PHE A 209 12.15 30.42 -13.27
C PHE A 209 10.90 29.54 -13.08
N GLU A 210 11.11 28.24 -12.82
CA GLU A 210 10.08 27.21 -12.74
C GLU A 210 9.23 27.01 -14.02
N ARG A 211 9.70 27.50 -15.18
CA ARG A 211 8.98 27.32 -16.46
C ARG A 211 9.32 26.02 -17.14
N GLN A 212 10.51 25.50 -16.89
CA GLN A 212 10.97 24.22 -17.39
C GLN A 212 11.50 23.35 -16.25
N ILE A 213 11.47 22.05 -16.50
CA ILE A 213 12.14 21.04 -15.70
C ILE A 213 12.87 20.10 -16.67
N LEU A 214 14.08 19.70 -16.29
CA LEU A 214 14.85 18.73 -17.06
C LEU A 214 14.61 17.33 -16.51
N LEU A 215 14.14 16.43 -17.37
CA LEU A 215 13.70 15.08 -17.02
C LEU A 215 14.28 14.07 -18.01
N PRO A 216 14.60 12.84 -17.59
CA PRO A 216 14.83 11.75 -18.52
C PRO A 216 13.56 11.45 -19.31
N GLY A 217 13.65 11.42 -20.64
CA GLY A 217 12.62 10.92 -21.53
C GLY A 217 12.70 9.40 -21.59
N TYR A 218 11.75 8.71 -20.96
CA TYR A 218 11.71 7.24 -20.90
C TYR A 218 10.28 6.73 -21.17
N PRO A 219 10.13 5.50 -21.67
CA PRO A 219 8.80 4.91 -21.89
C PRO A 219 8.19 4.54 -20.55
N ARG A 220 6.94 4.95 -20.29
CA ARG A 220 6.25 4.60 -19.03
C ARG A 220 5.59 3.22 -19.07
N SER A 221 5.48 2.64 -20.25
CA SER A 221 5.08 1.26 -20.55
C SER A 221 5.83 0.79 -21.79
N GLU A 222 5.92 -0.53 -22.00
CA GLU A 222 6.70 -1.14 -23.09
C GLU A 222 6.33 -0.61 -24.48
N ASP A 223 5.03 -0.34 -24.72
CA ASP A 223 4.52 0.11 -26.02
C ASP A 223 4.27 1.63 -26.09
N SER A 224 4.84 2.43 -25.18
CA SER A 224 4.59 3.87 -25.15
C SER A 224 5.55 4.62 -26.07
N ASP A 225 5.00 5.25 -27.11
CA ASP A 225 5.68 6.15 -28.05
C ASP A 225 5.57 7.64 -27.64
N ILE A 226 5.07 7.92 -26.43
CA ILE A 226 4.79 9.29 -25.98
C ILE A 226 5.31 9.50 -24.55
N PHE A 227 6.07 10.59 -24.36
CA PHE A 227 6.45 11.07 -23.03
C PHE A 227 5.62 12.29 -22.62
N VAL A 228 4.72 12.13 -21.67
CA VAL A 228 3.86 13.23 -21.19
C VAL A 228 4.59 14.12 -20.18
N CYS A 229 4.76 15.40 -20.50
CA CYS A 229 5.31 16.40 -19.59
C CYS A 229 4.28 16.94 -18.59
N GLY A 230 3.01 17.04 -19.00
CA GLY A 230 1.93 17.59 -18.18
C GLY A 230 0.72 17.98 -19.04
N TYR A 231 -0.12 18.85 -18.52
CA TYR A 231 -1.31 19.31 -19.23
C TYR A 231 -1.64 20.77 -18.92
N ILE A 232 -2.13 21.49 -19.92
CA ILE A 232 -2.77 22.79 -19.74
C ILE A 232 -4.22 22.54 -19.35
N LYS A 233 -4.62 23.05 -18.20
CA LYS A 233 -6.02 23.08 -17.77
C LYS A 233 -6.65 24.42 -18.11
N TYR A 234 -7.78 24.38 -18.82
CA TYR A 234 -8.55 25.55 -19.21
C TYR A 234 -9.76 25.78 -18.29
N GLU A 235 -10.29 27.01 -18.24
CA GLU A 235 -11.48 27.38 -17.44
C GLU A 235 -12.77 26.68 -17.86
N ASP A 236 -12.88 26.24 -19.12
CA ASP A 236 -14.01 25.44 -19.59
C ASP A 236 -13.99 23.99 -19.07
N GLY A 237 -12.97 23.62 -18.28
CA GLY A 237 -12.78 22.29 -17.70
C GLY A 237 -12.03 21.31 -18.60
N SER A 238 -11.79 21.67 -19.87
CA SER A 238 -11.01 20.84 -20.79
C SER A 238 -9.51 20.89 -20.48
N GLN A 239 -8.78 19.91 -21.01
CA GLN A 239 -7.34 19.77 -20.81
C GLN A 239 -6.66 19.44 -22.13
N LEU A 240 -5.52 20.10 -22.39
CA LEU A 240 -4.63 19.75 -23.49
C LEU A 240 -3.37 19.11 -22.90
N THR A 241 -3.13 17.85 -23.25
CA THR A 241 -1.91 17.15 -22.87
C THR A 241 -0.72 17.75 -23.62
N ILE A 242 0.40 17.92 -22.93
CA ILE A 242 1.66 18.37 -23.52
C ILE A 242 2.66 17.24 -23.41
N SER A 243 3.18 16.79 -24.55
CA SER A 243 4.05 15.62 -24.61
C SER A 243 5.18 15.77 -25.63
N HIS A 244 6.05 14.77 -25.64
CA HIS A 244 7.06 14.54 -26.67
C HIS A 244 6.84 13.17 -27.31
N GLU A 245 7.16 13.02 -28.58
CA GLU A 245 7.18 11.72 -29.25
C GLU A 245 8.51 10.99 -28.97
N ILE A 246 8.42 9.68 -28.80
CA ILE A 246 9.55 8.78 -28.58
C ILE A 246 9.73 7.91 -29.82
N GLU A 247 10.89 8.03 -30.47
CA GLU A 247 11.32 7.09 -31.50
C GLU A 247 12.26 6.06 -30.87
N ILE A 248 11.87 4.78 -30.83
CA ILE A 248 12.70 3.71 -30.26
C ILE A 248 13.51 3.05 -31.39
N LYS A 249 14.84 3.12 -31.29
CA LYS A 249 15.78 2.41 -32.16
C LYS A 249 16.45 1.28 -31.37
N ASP A 250 16.56 0.11 -31.99
CA ASP A 250 17.13 -1.11 -31.38
C ASP A 250 16.41 -1.50 -30.09
N TYR A 251 15.32 -2.28 -30.25
CA TYR A 251 14.44 -2.76 -29.17
C TYR A 251 15.22 -3.17 -27.91
N TYR A 252 14.79 -2.71 -26.74
CA TYR A 252 15.50 -2.70 -25.45
C TYR A 252 16.41 -3.92 -25.20
N LYS A 253 17.67 -3.86 -25.63
CA LYS A 253 18.69 -4.80 -25.16
C LYS A 253 19.09 -4.43 -23.74
N ILE A 254 18.35 -4.93 -22.74
CA ILE A 254 18.61 -4.71 -21.30
C ILE A 254 19.94 -5.36 -20.87
N ASP A 255 20.35 -6.42 -21.56
CA ASP A 255 21.54 -7.21 -21.22
C ASP A 255 22.87 -6.48 -21.44
N SER A 256 22.87 -5.29 -22.06
CA SER A 256 24.10 -4.49 -22.27
C SER A 256 24.50 -3.62 -21.06
N ILE A 257 23.65 -3.47 -20.04
CA ILE A 257 23.94 -2.60 -18.89
C ILE A 257 24.85 -3.31 -17.90
N LYS A 258 26.02 -2.71 -17.64
CA LYS A 258 26.98 -3.21 -16.64
C LYS A 258 26.34 -3.23 -15.25
N SER A 259 26.49 -4.35 -14.55
CA SER A 259 26.11 -4.45 -13.13
C SER A 259 27.16 -3.77 -12.27
N ILE A 260 26.72 -3.07 -11.21
CA ILE A 260 27.65 -2.47 -10.24
C ILE A 260 28.23 -3.55 -9.34
N ASN A 261 29.56 -3.60 -9.22
CA ASN A 261 30.24 -4.56 -8.34
C ASN A 261 30.56 -3.94 -6.96
N ASP A 262 30.75 -2.62 -6.89
CA ASP A 262 31.02 -1.89 -5.66
C ASP A 262 30.12 -0.65 -5.55
N PHE A 263 29.30 -0.61 -4.49
CA PHE A 263 28.36 0.49 -4.24
C PHE A 263 29.02 1.82 -3.88
N GLN A 264 30.31 1.85 -3.55
CA GLN A 264 31.05 3.11 -3.44
C GLN A 264 31.15 3.83 -4.79
N HIS A 265 31.22 3.06 -5.88
CA HIS A 265 31.37 3.57 -7.25
C HIS A 265 30.04 3.82 -7.96
N ILE A 266 28.90 3.53 -7.33
CA ILE A 266 27.58 3.73 -7.94
C ILE A 266 27.30 5.19 -8.37
N TRP A 267 28.03 6.13 -7.76
CA TRP A 267 27.92 7.56 -7.99
C TRP A 267 28.89 8.09 -9.06
N LYS A 268 29.63 7.21 -9.75
CA LYS A 268 30.67 7.55 -10.74
C LYS A 268 30.56 6.64 -11.96
N CYS A 269 31.09 7.05 -13.10
CA CYS A 269 31.16 6.21 -14.29
C CYS A 269 32.50 5.49 -14.43
N SER A 270 33.58 6.10 -13.93
CA SER A 270 34.91 5.51 -13.92
C SER A 270 35.68 5.77 -12.62
N GLU A 271 36.74 4.98 -12.40
CA GLU A 271 37.68 5.22 -11.29
C GLU A 271 38.44 6.54 -11.51
N GLY A 272 38.49 7.40 -10.48
CA GLY A 272 39.14 8.72 -10.54
C GLY A 272 38.19 9.92 -10.73
N GLU A 273 36.95 9.71 -11.18
CA GLU A 273 35.96 10.79 -11.28
C GLU A 273 35.45 11.26 -9.91
N ALA A 274 35.01 12.51 -9.79
CA ALA A 274 34.37 13.00 -8.59
C ALA A 274 32.87 12.68 -8.60
N THR A 275 32.32 12.28 -7.45
CA THR A 275 30.87 12.03 -7.28
C THR A 275 30.00 13.31 -7.34
N THR A 276 30.60 14.47 -7.54
CA THR A 276 29.88 15.74 -7.66
C THR A 276 29.61 16.10 -9.11
N ASP A 277 30.13 15.32 -10.05
CA ASP A 277 30.15 15.68 -11.45
C ASP A 277 28.93 15.16 -12.22
N TYR A 278 27.92 14.63 -11.51
CA TYR A 278 26.80 13.93 -12.11
C TYR A 278 25.45 14.29 -11.49
N HIS A 279 24.43 14.36 -12.36
CA HIS A 279 23.03 14.24 -11.97
C HIS A 279 22.63 12.77 -11.95
N TYR A 280 21.85 12.37 -10.94
CA TYR A 280 21.52 10.98 -10.67
C TYR A 280 20.04 10.70 -10.81
N PHE A 281 19.69 9.65 -11.55
CA PHE A 281 18.32 9.19 -11.67
C PHE A 281 18.22 7.68 -11.48
N ILE A 282 17.24 7.22 -10.69
CA ILE A 282 16.87 5.80 -10.66
C ILE A 282 15.67 5.58 -11.53
N TYR A 283 15.80 4.62 -12.43
CA TYR A 283 14.71 4.00 -13.15
C TYR A 283 14.31 2.69 -12.46
N SER A 284 13.04 2.62 -12.04
CA SER A 284 12.41 1.44 -11.46
C SER A 284 11.46 0.83 -12.49
N TYR A 285 11.82 -0.36 -12.98
CA TYR A 285 10.98 -1.13 -13.90
C TYR A 285 9.80 -1.78 -13.14
N ASN A 286 8.60 -1.70 -13.73
CA ASN A 286 7.41 -2.34 -13.21
C ASN A 286 6.77 -3.18 -14.31
N PHE A 287 6.64 -4.48 -14.08
CA PHE A 287 6.08 -5.44 -15.05
C PHE A 287 4.61 -5.17 -15.39
N GLU A 288 3.84 -4.61 -14.46
CA GLU A 288 2.43 -4.24 -14.71
C GLU A 288 2.29 -2.90 -15.47
N GLY A 289 3.40 -2.33 -15.97
CA GLY A 289 3.47 -0.99 -16.54
C GLY A 289 3.65 0.11 -15.48
N ASN A 290 3.63 1.38 -15.89
CA ASN A 290 3.93 2.53 -15.03
C ASN A 290 5.35 2.50 -14.47
N HIS A 291 6.33 2.32 -15.36
CA HIS A 291 7.73 2.51 -15.00
C HIS A 291 7.93 3.93 -14.44
N LYS A 292 8.86 4.07 -13.49
CA LYS A 292 9.11 5.35 -12.83
C LYS A 292 10.58 5.68 -12.86
N MET A 293 10.88 6.95 -13.13
CA MET A 293 12.22 7.48 -12.98
C MET A 293 12.20 8.68 -12.04
N LYS A 294 13.13 8.72 -11.09
CA LYS A 294 13.21 9.78 -10.08
C LYS A 294 14.61 10.36 -10.00
N HIS A 295 14.70 11.67 -9.87
CA HIS A 295 15.94 12.36 -9.52
C HIS A 295 16.39 12.04 -8.09
N ILE A 296 17.69 11.93 -7.86
CA ILE A 296 18.29 11.49 -6.61
C ILE A 296 19.29 12.51 -6.11
N LEU A 297 19.11 12.93 -4.87
CA LEU A 297 20.03 13.83 -4.19
C LEU A 297 21.02 13.01 -3.37
N LYS A 298 22.26 12.84 -3.84
CA LYS A 298 23.28 11.97 -3.23
C LYS A 298 23.29 12.00 -1.68
N ASP A 299 23.25 13.17 -1.07
CA ASP A 299 23.39 13.34 0.39
C ASP A 299 22.11 13.06 1.20
N SER A 300 21.00 12.71 0.54
CA SER A 300 19.69 12.49 1.18
C SER A 300 19.37 11.01 1.36
N VAL A 301 20.07 10.36 2.28
CA VAL A 301 20.01 8.91 2.55
C VAL A 301 18.58 8.38 2.77
N ASP A 302 17.72 9.10 3.48
CA ASP A 302 16.35 8.65 3.79
C ASP A 302 15.37 8.78 2.61
N LYS A 303 15.67 9.65 1.64
CA LYS A 303 14.80 9.88 0.47
C LYS A 303 15.12 8.94 -0.70
N ASN A 304 16.34 8.42 -0.74
CA ASN A 304 16.84 7.66 -1.88
C ASN A 304 16.81 6.15 -1.61
N LYS A 305 15.63 5.55 -1.49
CA LYS A 305 15.53 4.08 -1.39
C LYS A 305 15.75 3.45 -2.76
N PHE A 306 16.62 2.44 -2.80
CA PHE A 306 16.95 1.67 -3.99
C PHE A 306 16.30 0.29 -3.85
N TYR A 307 15.79 -0.23 -4.97
CA TYR A 307 15.11 -1.50 -5.04
C TYR A 307 15.80 -2.42 -6.05
N TYR A 308 15.55 -3.72 -5.89
CA TYR A 308 16.04 -4.72 -6.82
C TYR A 308 15.59 -4.42 -8.25
N ASN A 309 16.53 -4.60 -9.19
CA ASN A 309 16.35 -4.34 -10.62
C ASN A 309 16.17 -2.85 -10.98
N ASP A 310 16.37 -1.94 -10.03
CA ASP A 310 16.56 -0.53 -10.36
C ASP A 310 17.81 -0.37 -11.24
N THR A 311 17.76 0.62 -12.13
CA THR A 311 18.91 1.05 -12.94
C THR A 311 19.23 2.50 -12.62
N MET A 312 20.46 2.77 -12.21
CA MET A 312 20.95 4.13 -11.99
C MET A 312 21.46 4.72 -13.30
N TYR A 313 21.04 5.94 -13.61
CA TYR A 313 21.48 6.72 -14.75
C TYR A 313 22.27 7.94 -14.25
N LEU A 314 23.44 8.15 -14.84
CA LEU A 314 24.34 9.23 -14.48
C LEU A 314 24.52 10.15 -15.69
N TYR A 315 24.23 11.44 -15.50
CA TYR A 315 24.39 12.46 -16.53
C TYR A 315 25.43 13.46 -16.06
N LYS A 316 26.51 13.62 -16.83
CA LYS A 316 27.60 14.52 -16.43
C LYS A 316 27.07 15.96 -16.33
N GLU A 317 27.33 16.63 -15.22
CA GLU A 317 26.88 18.01 -14.99
C GLU A 317 27.39 18.95 -16.08
N THR A 318 28.59 18.68 -16.63
CA THR A 318 29.17 19.46 -17.73
C THR A 318 28.27 19.49 -18.97
N TYR A 319 27.50 18.43 -19.24
CA TYR A 319 26.57 18.38 -20.37
C TYR A 319 25.34 19.27 -20.15
N THR A 320 25.05 19.62 -18.89
CA THR A 320 23.96 20.56 -18.52
C THR A 320 24.47 21.97 -18.21
N LYS A 321 25.78 22.22 -18.36
CA LYS A 321 26.41 23.49 -17.98
C LYS A 321 25.84 24.67 -18.77
N ASP A 322 25.55 24.48 -20.04
CA ASP A 322 24.98 25.52 -20.89
C ASP A 322 23.59 25.90 -20.40
N LEU A 323 22.74 24.92 -20.06
CA LEU A 323 21.41 25.13 -19.47
C LEU A 323 21.46 25.83 -18.11
N LYS A 324 22.43 25.47 -17.28
CA LYS A 324 22.65 26.08 -15.96
C LYS A 324 23.09 27.55 -16.08
N ASN A 325 23.91 27.87 -17.08
CA ASN A 325 24.55 29.18 -17.24
C ASN A 325 23.88 30.09 -18.27
N VAL A 326 22.71 29.75 -18.80
CA VAL A 326 21.99 30.63 -19.75
C VAL A 326 21.63 31.95 -19.06
N LYS A 327 22.45 32.99 -19.27
CA LYS A 327 22.24 34.33 -18.73
C LYS A 327 20.89 34.93 -19.14
N ASN A 328 20.36 34.53 -20.30
CA ASN A 328 19.17 35.11 -20.92
C ASN A 328 17.95 34.16 -20.94
N ARG A 329 17.90 33.16 -20.05
CA ARG A 329 16.81 32.17 -19.96
C ARG A 329 16.75 31.25 -21.18
N ILE A 330 15.95 30.18 -21.10
CA ILE A 330 15.54 29.45 -22.32
C ILE A 330 14.72 30.42 -23.19
N GLY A 331 15.36 30.91 -24.25
CA GLY A 331 14.86 32.01 -25.07
C GLY A 331 13.77 31.60 -26.04
N HIS A 332 13.15 32.57 -26.69
CA HIS A 332 12.26 32.30 -27.82
C HIS A 332 13.01 31.54 -28.91
N GLY A 333 12.40 30.52 -29.51
CA GLY A 333 13.05 29.76 -30.58
C GLY A 333 13.98 28.63 -30.11
N TYR A 334 14.07 28.37 -28.80
CA TYR A 334 15.01 27.39 -28.28
C TYR A 334 14.65 25.96 -28.68
N VAL A 335 15.62 25.25 -29.24
CA VAL A 335 15.54 23.81 -29.55
C VAL A 335 16.59 23.11 -28.72
N MET A 336 16.17 22.13 -27.90
CA MET A 336 17.09 21.37 -27.07
C MET A 336 17.59 20.15 -27.83
N ASN A 337 18.89 19.89 -27.78
CA ASN A 337 19.42 18.57 -28.12
C ASN A 337 19.32 17.65 -26.89
N PRO A 338 18.63 16.50 -26.95
CA PRO A 338 18.52 15.58 -25.83
C PRO A 338 19.90 15.14 -25.30
N ILE A 339 20.11 15.19 -23.98
CA ILE A 339 21.40 14.86 -23.35
C ILE A 339 21.41 13.40 -22.93
N LYS A 340 22.23 12.57 -23.57
CA LYS A 340 22.35 11.15 -23.23
C LYS A 340 23.01 10.93 -21.86
N PRO A 341 22.69 9.82 -21.16
CA PRO A 341 23.43 9.44 -19.96
C PRO A 341 24.88 9.15 -20.32
N ASP A 342 25.79 9.51 -19.42
CA ASP A 342 27.22 9.21 -19.54
C ASP A 342 27.47 7.73 -19.26
N CYS A 343 26.81 7.20 -18.22
CA CYS A 343 26.80 5.78 -17.92
C CYS A 343 25.52 5.35 -17.18
N ARG A 344 25.39 4.04 -17.01
CA ARG A 344 24.24 3.37 -16.38
C ARG A 344 24.73 2.20 -15.55
N TRP A 345 24.18 2.04 -14.35
CA TRP A 345 24.47 0.91 -13.47
C TRP A 345 23.21 0.10 -13.19
N LYS A 346 23.23 -1.19 -13.51
CA LYS A 346 22.20 -2.13 -13.06
C LYS A 346 22.53 -2.60 -11.65
N LEU A 347 21.56 -2.58 -10.75
CA LEU A 347 21.77 -3.08 -9.39
C LEU A 347 21.74 -4.62 -9.37
N PRO A 348 22.77 -5.30 -8.80
CA PRO A 348 22.86 -6.75 -8.80
C PRO A 348 21.98 -7.39 -7.71
N GLN A 349 21.85 -8.72 -7.72
CA GLN A 349 21.28 -9.43 -6.57
C GLN A 349 22.24 -9.34 -5.37
N LEU A 350 21.80 -8.68 -4.30
CA LEU A 350 22.51 -8.56 -3.04
C LEU A 350 22.24 -9.74 -2.11
N LYS A 351 23.28 -10.14 -1.38
CA LYS A 351 23.15 -11.09 -0.29
C LYS A 351 22.38 -10.48 0.87
N PHE A 352 21.55 -11.30 1.50
CA PHE A 352 20.79 -10.90 2.67
C PHE A 352 20.75 -12.04 3.68
N LYS A 353 20.49 -11.65 4.93
CA LYS A 353 20.14 -12.56 6.01
C LYS A 353 18.75 -12.27 6.53
N ILE A 354 18.09 -13.30 7.05
CA ILE A 354 16.80 -13.13 7.71
C ILE A 354 17.07 -12.78 9.18
N ARG A 355 16.34 -11.81 9.73
CA ARG A 355 16.44 -11.40 11.12
C ARG A 355 15.07 -11.40 11.78
N LEU A 356 14.99 -11.99 12.97
CA LEU A 356 13.85 -11.80 13.86
C LEU A 356 14.10 -10.55 14.71
N VAL A 357 13.20 -9.58 14.63
CA VAL A 357 13.23 -8.37 15.44
C VAL A 357 11.98 -8.26 16.30
N SER A 358 12.09 -7.57 17.44
CA SER A 358 10.90 -7.19 18.22
C SER A 358 10.25 -5.91 17.66
N LEU A 359 9.17 -5.45 18.30
CA LEU A 359 8.42 -4.26 17.90
C LEU A 359 9.27 -2.97 17.84
N ASP A 360 10.21 -2.81 18.78
CA ASP A 360 11.12 -1.66 18.83
C ASP A 360 12.29 -1.74 17.82
N GLY A 361 12.35 -2.83 17.05
CA GLY A 361 13.40 -3.08 16.07
C GLY A 361 14.66 -3.75 16.63
N SER A 362 14.73 -4.02 17.94
CA SER A 362 15.83 -4.75 18.56
C SER A 362 15.98 -6.15 17.96
N LYS A 363 17.23 -6.52 17.68
CA LYS A 363 17.58 -7.83 17.14
C LYS A 363 17.36 -8.91 18.20
N ILE A 364 16.64 -9.97 17.82
CA ILE A 364 16.47 -11.18 18.64
C ILE A 364 17.36 -12.31 18.10
N PHE A 365 17.20 -12.66 16.82
CA PHE A 365 18.00 -13.69 16.14
C PHE A 365 18.39 -13.25 14.73
N ASP A 366 19.58 -13.63 14.29
CA ASP A 366 19.95 -13.66 12.86
C ASP A 366 19.75 -15.10 12.33
N SER A 367 19.53 -15.25 11.04
CA SER A 367 19.56 -16.56 10.37
C SER A 367 20.89 -17.25 10.64
N LYS A 368 20.82 -18.56 10.80
CA LYS A 368 21.97 -19.46 10.96
C LYS A 368 21.49 -20.89 10.76
N ASP A 369 22.42 -21.79 10.46
CA ASP A 369 22.09 -23.20 10.34
C ASP A 369 21.50 -23.79 11.63
N GLY A 370 20.41 -24.55 11.46
CA GLY A 370 19.73 -25.24 12.55
C GLY A 370 18.57 -24.47 13.19
N ILE A 371 18.16 -24.95 14.36
CA ILE A 371 17.02 -24.43 15.12
C ILE A 371 17.55 -23.69 16.34
N GLN A 372 17.21 -22.41 16.47
CA GLN A 372 17.58 -21.58 17.60
C GLN A 372 16.64 -21.80 18.79
N ILE A 373 17.04 -21.38 19.98
CA ILE A 373 16.22 -21.54 21.19
C ILE A 373 15.92 -20.16 21.76
N MET A 374 14.63 -19.86 21.91
CA MET A 374 14.12 -18.68 22.59
C MET A 374 13.67 -19.07 23.99
N ASP A 375 14.38 -18.58 25.01
CA ASP A 375 14.00 -18.78 26.40
C ASP A 375 12.91 -17.75 26.80
N VAL A 376 11.69 -18.24 27.00
CA VAL A 376 10.50 -17.46 27.38
C VAL A 376 10.47 -17.28 28.89
N ARG A 377 10.65 -16.05 29.34
CA ARG A 377 10.68 -15.66 30.76
C ARG A 377 9.26 -15.52 31.32
N GLU A 378 9.13 -15.61 32.64
CA GLU A 378 7.83 -15.48 33.30
C GLU A 378 7.12 -14.14 33.03
N ASN A 379 7.89 -13.05 32.91
CA ASN A 379 7.38 -11.73 32.57
C ASN A 379 6.85 -11.58 31.12
N MET A 380 7.08 -12.59 30.27
CA MET A 380 6.57 -12.72 28.90
C MET A 380 5.25 -13.49 28.83
N LEU A 381 4.83 -14.15 29.92
CA LEU A 381 3.60 -14.93 29.95
C LEU A 381 2.35 -14.02 29.96
N ASN A 382 1.29 -14.50 29.31
CA ASN A 382 -0.02 -13.89 29.15
C ASN A 382 0.01 -12.49 28.52
N LYS A 383 1.06 -12.16 27.77
CA LYS A 383 1.20 -10.91 27.02
C LYS A 383 1.27 -11.20 25.52
N ASP A 384 0.74 -10.28 24.73
CA ASP A 384 0.94 -10.28 23.28
C ASP A 384 2.34 -9.72 23.00
N ILE A 385 3.19 -10.53 22.37
CA ILE A 385 4.56 -10.16 22.02
C ILE A 385 4.69 -10.09 20.51
N TYR A 386 5.03 -8.91 20.02
CA TYR A 386 5.12 -8.63 18.60
C TYR A 386 6.54 -8.89 18.10
N TYR A 387 6.64 -9.82 17.16
CA TYR A 387 7.87 -10.14 16.46
C TYR A 387 7.67 -10.02 14.97
N LYS A 388 8.71 -9.58 14.26
CA LYS A 388 8.70 -9.45 12.81
C LYS A 388 9.95 -10.09 12.23
N CYS A 389 9.77 -10.93 11.21
CA CYS A 389 10.86 -11.35 10.36
C CYS A 389 11.18 -10.23 9.36
N LYS A 390 12.46 -9.88 9.23
CA LYS A 390 12.95 -8.86 8.30
C LYS A 390 14.06 -9.43 7.44
N ILE A 391 14.13 -8.96 6.21
CA ILE A 391 15.30 -9.12 5.35
C ILE A 391 16.30 -8.04 5.74
N VAL A 392 17.54 -8.44 5.97
CA VAL A 392 18.63 -7.50 6.26
C VAL A 392 19.68 -7.71 5.18
N ILE A 393 19.82 -6.71 4.31
CA ILE A 393 20.85 -6.69 3.27
C ILE A 393 22.20 -6.49 3.95
N GLU A 394 23.19 -7.32 3.60
CA GLU A 394 24.52 -7.25 4.23
C GLU A 394 25.19 -5.88 3.99
N GLU A 395 25.13 -5.41 2.74
CA GLU A 395 25.67 -4.12 2.31
C GLU A 395 24.96 -2.91 2.93
N ALA A 396 23.72 -3.06 3.43
CA ALA A 396 22.96 -1.94 4.00
C ALA A 396 23.59 -1.37 5.28
N THR A 397 24.51 -2.09 5.91
CA THR A 397 25.30 -1.58 7.05
C THR A 397 26.21 -0.43 6.63
N ARG A 398 26.78 -0.50 5.42
CA ARG A 398 27.64 0.53 4.84
C ARG A 398 26.84 1.51 3.98
N HIS A 399 25.73 1.04 3.39
CA HIS A 399 24.93 1.76 2.42
C HIS A 399 23.44 1.73 2.81
N PRO A 400 22.99 2.59 3.76
CA PRO A 400 21.64 2.51 4.32
C PRO A 400 20.48 2.65 3.31
N PHE A 401 20.74 3.27 2.15
CA PHE A 401 19.79 3.38 1.05
C PHE A 401 19.35 2.01 0.46
N LEU A 402 20.11 0.94 0.72
CA LEU A 402 19.80 -0.44 0.34
C LEU A 402 18.92 -1.18 1.36
N SER A 403 18.52 -0.55 2.47
CA SER A 403 17.79 -1.23 3.56
C SER A 403 16.49 -1.93 3.14
N ASN A 404 15.80 -1.43 2.10
CA ASN A 404 14.52 -1.95 1.61
C ASN A 404 14.63 -2.59 0.22
N TYR A 405 15.83 -3.02 -0.16
CA TYR A 405 16.18 -3.44 -1.51
C TYR A 405 15.21 -4.45 -2.12
N TYR A 406 14.71 -5.39 -1.32
CA TYR A 406 13.87 -6.49 -1.79
C TYR A 406 12.38 -6.34 -1.47
N ASP A 407 11.94 -5.24 -0.88
CA ASP A 407 10.56 -5.05 -0.38
C ASP A 407 9.50 -5.14 -1.49
N GLN A 408 9.86 -4.81 -2.73
CA GLN A 408 8.93 -4.85 -3.86
C GLN A 408 8.72 -6.27 -4.41
N ILE A 409 9.70 -7.16 -4.24
CA ILE A 409 9.69 -8.50 -4.87
C ILE A 409 9.49 -9.64 -3.88
N MET A 410 9.75 -9.43 -2.59
CA MET A 410 9.58 -10.44 -1.56
C MET A 410 9.16 -9.85 -0.21
N GLU A 411 8.60 -10.70 0.62
CA GLU A 411 8.31 -10.43 2.03
C GLU A 411 8.71 -11.62 2.88
N VAL A 412 8.94 -11.41 4.18
CA VAL A 412 9.24 -12.49 5.12
C VAL A 412 8.23 -12.49 6.24
N LEU A 413 7.62 -13.65 6.46
CA LEU A 413 6.52 -13.83 7.39
C LEU A 413 6.95 -14.79 8.50
N LEU A 414 6.53 -14.49 9.72
CA LEU A 414 6.70 -15.38 10.86
C LEU A 414 5.60 -16.43 10.83
N VAL A 415 5.97 -17.71 10.82
CA VAL A 415 5.05 -18.83 10.65
C VAL A 415 5.31 -19.93 11.67
N SER A 416 4.27 -20.68 12.02
CA SER A 416 4.37 -21.95 12.74
C SER A 416 3.50 -23.00 12.04
N LYS A 417 3.62 -24.25 12.48
CA LYS A 417 2.70 -25.34 12.08
C LYS A 417 1.86 -25.77 13.27
N ASP A 418 0.59 -26.09 13.03
CA ASP A 418 -0.25 -26.79 14.00
C ASP A 418 0.07 -28.30 14.04
N ASP A 419 -0.67 -29.04 14.87
CA ASP A 419 -0.47 -30.48 15.05
C ASP A 419 -0.84 -31.29 13.79
N ASP A 420 -1.68 -30.74 12.91
CA ASP A 420 -2.05 -31.32 11.61
C ASP A 420 -1.07 -30.93 10.49
N GLY A 421 -0.09 -30.08 10.79
CA GLY A 421 0.91 -29.57 9.84
C GLY A 421 0.44 -28.37 9.02
N ASN A 422 -0.75 -27.83 9.27
CA ASN A 422 -1.22 -26.62 8.62
C ASN A 422 -0.42 -25.41 9.10
N LYS A 423 -0.25 -24.47 8.19
CA LYS A 423 0.56 -23.29 8.41
C LYS A 423 -0.25 -22.18 9.06
N ILE A 424 0.32 -21.60 10.12
CA ILE A 424 -0.25 -20.46 10.83
C ILE A 424 0.71 -19.28 10.70
N PHE A 425 0.20 -18.14 10.25
CA PHE A 425 0.93 -16.88 10.18
C PHE A 425 0.74 -16.09 11.48
N HIS A 426 1.83 -15.48 11.96
CA HIS A 426 1.85 -14.75 13.23
C HIS A 426 2.33 -13.32 13.01
N ASP A 427 1.54 -12.36 13.48
CA ASP A 427 1.92 -10.98 13.72
C ASP A 427 2.36 -10.76 15.19
N LYS A 428 1.86 -11.61 16.08
CA LYS A 428 2.17 -11.66 17.50
C LYS A 428 2.19 -13.10 18.02
N ILE A 429 2.94 -13.31 19.10
CA ILE A 429 2.96 -14.56 19.85
C ILE A 429 2.46 -14.27 21.26
N LYS A 430 1.52 -15.09 21.74
CA LYS A 430 1.09 -15.10 23.13
C LYS A 430 1.53 -16.42 23.76
N PHE A 431 2.35 -16.33 24.81
CA PHE A 431 2.73 -17.48 25.62
C PHE A 431 1.83 -17.53 26.84
N ASP A 432 1.16 -18.65 27.09
CA ASP A 432 0.31 -18.77 28.28
C ASP A 432 0.55 -20.06 29.07
N LYS A 433 -0.10 -20.16 30.22
CA LYS A 433 0.04 -21.33 31.12
C LYS A 433 -0.58 -22.61 30.54
N SER A 434 -1.37 -22.52 29.47
CA SER A 434 -1.89 -23.68 28.74
C SER A 434 -0.85 -24.29 27.79
N PHE A 435 0.32 -23.65 27.68
CA PHE A 435 1.40 -23.97 26.74
C PHE A 435 1.06 -23.64 25.28
N ASP A 436 -0.03 -22.90 25.04
CA ASP A 436 -0.20 -22.26 23.74
C ASP A 436 0.90 -21.21 23.53
N GLY A 437 1.35 -21.09 22.30
CA GLY A 437 2.50 -20.28 21.90
C GLY A 437 3.86 -20.97 22.03
N PHE A 438 4.01 -22.05 22.79
CA PHE A 438 5.28 -22.79 22.93
C PHE A 438 5.47 -23.79 21.78
N LYS A 439 5.90 -23.29 20.63
CA LYS A 439 6.07 -24.05 19.39
C LYS A 439 7.34 -23.71 18.65
N LYS A 440 7.63 -24.48 17.60
CA LYS A 440 8.62 -24.13 16.57
C LYS A 440 8.04 -23.04 15.66
N TYR A 441 8.80 -21.97 15.50
CA TYR A 441 8.54 -20.88 14.57
C TYR A 441 9.62 -20.83 13.49
N GLU A 442 9.25 -20.34 12.32
CA GLU A 442 10.12 -20.18 11.16
C GLU A 442 9.84 -18.83 10.51
N CYS A 443 10.87 -18.18 9.97
CA CYS A 443 10.70 -17.05 9.07
C CYS A 443 10.69 -17.56 7.63
N GLU A 444 9.58 -17.39 6.94
CA GLU A 444 9.43 -17.85 5.56
C GLU A 444 9.40 -16.68 4.58
N ILE A 445 10.19 -16.80 3.51
CA ILE A 445 10.17 -15.87 2.39
C ILE A 445 9.02 -16.21 1.46
N ARG A 446 8.23 -15.19 1.14
CA ARG A 446 7.22 -15.23 0.09
C ARG A 446 7.60 -14.27 -1.02
N TYR A 447 7.69 -14.80 -2.23
CA TYR A 447 7.92 -13.99 -3.42
C TYR A 447 6.61 -13.36 -3.89
N LYS A 448 6.63 -12.04 -4.09
CA LYS A 448 5.51 -11.27 -4.65
C LYS A 448 5.47 -11.40 -6.17
N ASN A 449 6.65 -11.47 -6.79
CA ASN A 449 6.82 -11.76 -8.21
C ASN A 449 7.21 -13.24 -8.38
N LYS A 450 6.43 -14.00 -9.16
CA LYS A 450 6.66 -15.43 -9.41
C LYS A 450 7.86 -15.71 -10.32
N ASP A 451 8.23 -14.75 -11.17
CA ASP A 451 9.32 -14.89 -12.13
C ASP A 451 10.68 -14.57 -11.51
N PHE A 452 10.69 -13.94 -10.34
CA PHE A 452 11.92 -13.65 -9.62
C PHE A 452 12.55 -14.94 -9.06
N LYS A 453 13.79 -15.18 -9.47
CA LYS A 453 14.64 -16.25 -8.93
C LYS A 453 15.84 -15.64 -8.21
N TYR A 454 15.97 -15.94 -6.93
CA TYR A 454 17.11 -15.54 -6.14
C TYR A 454 18.25 -16.55 -6.29
N ASN A 455 19.45 -16.06 -6.60
CA ASN A 455 20.57 -16.89 -7.03
C ASN A 455 21.58 -17.19 -5.90
N HIS A 456 21.46 -16.56 -4.74
CA HIS A 456 22.34 -16.83 -3.61
C HIS A 456 21.68 -17.84 -2.63
N PRO A 457 22.46 -18.65 -1.91
CA PRO A 457 21.94 -19.46 -0.82
C PRO A 457 21.24 -18.60 0.24
N ILE A 458 20.12 -19.08 0.78
CA ILE A 458 19.38 -18.42 1.85
C ILE A 458 19.46 -19.26 3.10
N GLU A 459 20.07 -18.71 4.15
CA GLU A 459 20.01 -19.28 5.48
C GLU A 459 18.60 -19.15 6.06
N LYS A 460 18.03 -20.27 6.50
CA LYS A 460 16.71 -20.28 7.14
C LYS A 460 16.83 -19.76 8.56
N LEU A 461 15.81 -19.04 9.03
CA LEU A 461 15.67 -18.69 10.44
C LEU A 461 14.54 -19.51 11.03
N SER A 462 14.88 -20.39 11.97
CA SER A 462 13.90 -21.13 12.78
C SER A 462 14.27 -21.09 14.26
N PHE A 463 13.27 -21.07 15.13
CA PHE A 463 13.49 -21.10 16.58
C PHE A 463 12.41 -21.89 17.31
N LEU A 464 12.78 -22.49 18.44
CA LEU A 464 11.90 -23.13 19.40
C LEU A 464 11.72 -22.21 20.59
N ALA A 465 10.47 -21.84 20.88
CA ALA A 465 10.14 -21.11 22.10
C ALA A 465 9.97 -22.12 23.26
N ILE A 466 10.83 -22.01 24.27
CA ILE A 466 10.80 -22.88 25.45
C ILE A 466 10.75 -22.03 26.72
N PRO A 467 10.16 -22.53 27.81
CA PRO A 467 10.23 -21.86 29.11
C PRO A 467 11.66 -21.68 29.59
N SER A 468 12.02 -20.49 30.10
CA SER A 468 13.32 -20.26 30.75
C SER A 468 13.41 -20.95 32.11
N ASN A 469 12.28 -21.07 32.82
CA ASN A 469 12.21 -21.78 34.08
C ASN A 469 12.10 -23.27 33.81
N VAL A 470 12.96 -24.07 34.45
CA VAL A 470 12.96 -25.54 34.34
C VAL A 470 11.62 -26.13 34.79
N SER A 471 10.81 -25.38 35.56
CA SER A 471 9.46 -25.75 35.99
C SER A 471 8.46 -24.60 35.82
N ILE A 472 7.40 -24.82 35.04
CA ILE A 472 6.21 -23.95 35.03
C ILE A 472 5.13 -24.59 35.92
N THR A 473 4.61 -23.82 36.87
CA THR A 473 3.43 -24.24 37.64
C THR A 473 2.17 -24.06 36.79
N ASN A 474 1.52 -25.17 36.48
CA ASN A 474 0.25 -25.24 35.79
C ASN A 474 -0.91 -25.34 36.80
N LYS A 475 -2.15 -25.31 36.29
CA LYS A 475 -3.43 -25.34 37.00
C LYS A 475 -3.43 -26.33 38.17
N ASN A 476 -3.98 -25.88 39.30
CA ASN A 476 -4.19 -26.74 40.46
C ASN A 476 -5.28 -27.78 40.16
N GLU A 477 -5.06 -29.02 40.58
CA GLU A 477 -6.02 -30.12 40.45
C GLU A 477 -6.67 -30.40 41.83
N THR A 478 -7.94 -30.79 41.85
CA THR A 478 -8.64 -31.15 43.09
C THR A 478 -9.37 -32.45 42.90
N TRP A 479 -9.26 -33.35 43.87
CA TRP A 479 -9.92 -34.66 43.87
C TRP A 479 -10.77 -34.82 45.12
N ARG A 480 -11.93 -35.48 44.98
CA ARG A 480 -12.86 -35.68 46.09
C ARG A 480 -12.28 -36.65 47.11
N VAL A 481 -11.83 -37.81 46.64
CA VAL A 481 -11.16 -38.84 47.45
C VAL A 481 -9.87 -39.31 46.79
N LYS A 482 -9.02 -39.99 47.58
CA LYS A 482 -7.72 -40.51 47.14
C LYS A 482 -7.83 -41.50 45.97
N ASP A 483 -8.90 -42.29 45.91
CA ASP A 483 -9.10 -43.28 44.84
C ASP A 483 -9.39 -42.63 43.48
N ASP A 484 -9.80 -41.35 43.46
CA ASP A 484 -10.08 -40.58 42.24
C ASP A 484 -8.81 -39.93 41.65
N VAL A 485 -7.66 -40.08 42.31
CA VAL A 485 -6.43 -39.40 41.90
C VAL A 485 -5.87 -40.05 40.63
N VAL A 486 -5.98 -39.30 39.53
CA VAL A 486 -5.45 -39.66 38.21
C VAL A 486 -4.27 -38.74 37.87
N ILE A 487 -3.09 -39.33 37.67
CA ILE A 487 -1.92 -38.62 37.17
C ILE A 487 -1.99 -38.58 35.65
N GLN A 488 -2.02 -37.37 35.10
CA GLN A 488 -2.12 -37.14 33.66
C GLN A 488 -1.11 -36.09 33.18
N CYS A 489 -0.24 -36.49 32.26
CA CYS A 489 0.68 -35.59 31.54
C CYS A 489 0.41 -35.69 30.03
N GLN A 490 0.56 -34.58 29.31
CA GLN A 490 0.50 -34.61 27.84
C GLN A 490 1.71 -35.39 27.32
N ARG A 491 1.51 -36.22 26.31
CA ARG A 491 2.58 -37.03 25.69
C ARG A 491 3.55 -36.16 24.89
N LYS A 492 3.01 -35.16 24.20
CA LYS A 492 3.76 -34.16 23.43
C LYS A 492 3.25 -32.77 23.81
N ILE A 493 4.16 -31.81 23.93
CA ILE A 493 3.81 -30.39 23.98
C ILE A 493 4.05 -29.85 22.58
N SER A 494 2.97 -29.65 21.81
CA SER A 494 3.01 -29.21 20.42
C SER A 494 4.11 -29.95 19.61
N ASN A 495 4.91 -29.22 18.84
CA ASN A 495 6.06 -29.73 18.10
C ASN A 495 7.42 -29.51 18.81
N ILE A 496 7.42 -29.19 20.12
CA ILE A 496 8.64 -28.80 20.84
C ILE A 496 9.31 -29.95 21.59
N GLY A 497 8.54 -30.83 22.21
CA GLY A 497 9.12 -31.85 23.08
C GLY A 497 8.17 -33.00 23.39
N GLU A 498 8.78 -34.15 23.68
CA GLU A 498 8.08 -35.37 24.08
C GLU A 498 8.34 -35.64 25.56
N ILE A 499 7.39 -36.29 26.20
CA ILE A 499 7.52 -36.64 27.61
C ILE A 499 8.66 -37.64 27.82
N ASP A 500 9.56 -37.31 28.75
CA ASP A 500 10.77 -38.09 29.09
C ASP A 500 10.54 -38.87 30.39
N GLY A 501 9.83 -38.25 31.35
CA GLY A 501 9.55 -38.89 32.63
C GLY A 501 8.52 -38.12 33.47
N ILE A 502 8.08 -38.76 34.55
CA ILE A 502 7.14 -38.19 35.51
C ILE A 502 7.72 -38.35 36.91
N ARG A 503 7.80 -37.25 37.66
CA ARG A 503 8.19 -37.24 39.07
C ARG A 503 6.99 -36.83 39.93
N LEU A 504 6.69 -37.63 40.94
CA LEU A 504 5.62 -37.40 41.90
C LEU A 504 6.22 -37.02 43.25
N GLN A 505 5.65 -36.01 43.90
CA GLN A 505 5.94 -35.64 45.27
C GLN A 505 4.67 -35.81 46.10
N LEU A 506 4.67 -36.79 47.00
CA LEU A 506 3.50 -37.17 47.82
C LEU A 506 3.45 -36.42 49.16
N SER A 507 4.62 -36.01 49.65
CA SER A 507 4.82 -35.25 50.87
C SER A 507 6.16 -34.52 50.79
N LYS A 508 6.54 -33.72 51.80
CA LYS A 508 7.84 -33.02 51.81
C LYS A 508 9.04 -33.95 51.56
N ASN A 509 8.94 -35.23 51.94
CA ASN A 509 10.08 -36.16 51.96
C ASN A 509 9.95 -37.36 51.00
N ILE A 510 8.85 -37.48 50.25
CA ILE A 510 8.61 -38.67 49.41
C ILE A 510 8.49 -38.27 47.95
N PHE A 511 9.49 -38.70 47.16
CA PHE A 511 9.57 -38.49 45.73
C PHE A 511 9.62 -39.84 45.00
N ILE A 512 8.84 -39.97 43.93
CA ILE A 512 8.82 -41.17 43.10
C ILE A 512 9.02 -40.74 41.65
N GLU A 513 9.98 -41.35 40.97
CA GLU A 513 10.29 -41.06 39.57
C GLU A 513 10.02 -42.28 38.66
N TYR A 514 9.44 -41.98 37.51
CA TYR A 514 9.16 -42.92 36.44
C TYR A 514 9.81 -42.42 35.15
N SER A 515 10.69 -43.24 34.60
CA SER A 515 11.19 -43.15 33.23
C SER A 515 10.35 -44.03 32.31
N ASN A 516 10.48 -43.86 30.98
CA ASN A 516 9.83 -44.70 29.97
C ASN A 516 8.28 -44.75 30.10
N VAL A 517 7.68 -43.59 30.36
CA VAL A 517 6.23 -43.46 30.64
C VAL A 517 5.32 -43.73 29.43
N THR A 518 5.88 -43.98 28.25
CA THR A 518 5.14 -44.32 27.02
C THR A 518 5.15 -45.81 26.68
N THR A 519 6.05 -46.60 27.28
CA THR A 519 6.26 -48.02 26.95
C THR A 519 6.16 -48.95 28.17
N GLY A 520 6.19 -48.42 29.40
CA GLY A 520 6.40 -49.19 30.63
C GLY A 520 5.19 -49.83 31.32
N GLY A 521 4.02 -49.94 30.68
CA GLY A 521 2.81 -50.62 31.22
C GLY A 521 2.13 -49.99 32.45
N ILE A 522 2.85 -49.21 33.26
CA ILE A 522 2.33 -48.50 34.45
C ILE A 522 1.50 -47.28 34.03
N PHE A 523 1.89 -46.63 32.94
CA PHE A 523 1.15 -45.54 32.32
C PHE A 523 0.51 -46.04 31.03
N ASN A 524 -0.79 -45.77 30.89
CA ASN A 524 -1.53 -46.05 29.66
C ASN A 524 -1.51 -44.80 28.78
N VAL A 525 -1.23 -45.00 27.49
CA VAL A 525 -1.37 -43.95 26.48
C VAL A 525 -2.86 -43.86 26.11
N VAL A 526 -3.49 -42.74 26.44
CA VAL A 526 -4.91 -42.48 26.14
C VAL A 526 -4.99 -41.18 25.34
N GLY A 527 -5.16 -41.30 24.03
CA GLY A 527 -5.11 -40.18 23.10
C GLY A 527 -3.77 -39.42 23.19
N HIS A 528 -3.82 -38.12 23.45
CA HIS A 528 -2.65 -37.24 23.58
C HIS A 528 -1.99 -37.25 24.97
N PHE A 529 -2.44 -38.12 25.89
CA PHE A 529 -1.97 -38.13 27.28
C PHE A 529 -1.38 -39.48 27.68
N VAL A 530 -0.43 -39.44 28.62
CA VAL A 530 -0.05 -40.59 29.44
C VAL A 530 -0.77 -40.49 30.77
N ARG A 531 -1.47 -41.55 31.17
CA ARG A 531 -2.34 -41.57 32.35
C ARG A 531 -2.06 -42.78 33.24
N SER A 532 -2.10 -42.58 34.54
CA SER A 532 -2.12 -43.68 35.52
C SER A 532 -2.86 -43.29 36.79
N ASN A 533 -3.54 -44.25 37.39
CA ASN A 533 -4.22 -44.07 38.67
C ASN A 533 -3.19 -44.16 39.80
N TYR A 534 -3.35 -43.32 40.83
CA TYR A 534 -2.45 -43.26 41.99
C TYR A 534 -2.16 -44.65 42.58
N ARG A 535 -3.21 -45.47 42.75
CA ARG A 535 -3.08 -46.82 43.34
C ARG A 535 -2.16 -47.74 42.53
N ASN A 536 -2.16 -47.62 41.21
CA ASN A 536 -1.30 -48.43 40.34
C ASN A 536 0.16 -47.98 40.44
N LEU A 537 0.38 -46.66 40.53
CA LEU A 537 1.71 -46.06 40.67
C LEU A 537 2.38 -46.46 41.98
N ILE A 538 1.67 -46.36 43.11
CA ILE A 538 2.22 -46.71 44.43
C ILE A 538 2.53 -48.21 44.54
N LYS A 539 1.62 -49.06 44.05
CA LYS A 539 1.82 -50.51 44.02
C LYS A 539 3.05 -50.90 43.20
N SER A 540 3.27 -50.28 42.04
CA SER A 540 4.38 -50.65 41.15
C SER A 540 5.77 -50.36 41.75
N LYS A 541 5.86 -49.43 42.70
CA LYS A 541 7.11 -49.09 43.41
C LYS A 541 7.20 -49.71 44.81
N LYS A 542 6.33 -50.67 45.13
CA LYS A 542 6.25 -51.36 46.45
C LYS A 542 6.13 -50.38 47.63
N GLN A 543 5.55 -49.21 47.41
CA GLN A 543 5.32 -48.23 48.46
C GLN A 543 4.07 -48.59 49.27
N LYS A 544 4.08 -48.30 50.57
CA LYS A 544 2.88 -48.48 51.41
C LYS A 544 1.80 -47.49 50.95
N ASP A 545 0.54 -47.93 51.02
CA ASP A 545 -0.59 -47.10 50.63
C ASP A 545 -0.73 -45.94 51.62
N MET A 546 -0.34 -44.73 51.22
CA MET A 546 -0.27 -43.54 52.08
C MET A 546 -1.49 -42.66 51.91
N ASP A 547 -2.01 -42.09 53.00
CA ASP A 547 -3.05 -41.06 52.93
C ASP A 547 -2.42 -39.76 52.41
N ILE A 548 -2.87 -39.30 51.24
CA ILE A 548 -2.29 -38.14 50.56
C ILE A 548 -3.25 -36.96 50.63
N LYS A 549 -2.84 -35.88 51.29
CA LYS A 549 -3.56 -34.60 51.28
C LYS A 549 -3.14 -33.71 50.11
N TYR A 550 -1.84 -33.71 49.80
CA TYR A 550 -1.24 -32.92 48.74
C TYR A 550 -0.42 -33.81 47.82
N LEU A 551 -0.46 -33.53 46.53
CA LEU A 551 0.27 -34.27 45.52
C LEU A 551 0.81 -33.30 44.47
N THR A 552 2.11 -33.30 44.25
CA THR A 552 2.71 -32.53 43.16
C THR A 552 3.18 -33.48 42.07
N THR A 553 2.73 -33.27 40.85
CA THR A 553 3.16 -34.00 39.66
C THR A 553 4.02 -33.11 38.80
N GLN A 554 5.24 -33.55 38.52
CA GLN A 554 6.18 -32.91 37.62
C GLN A 554 6.32 -33.77 36.36
N CYS A 555 5.79 -33.29 35.25
CA CYS A 555 5.92 -33.89 33.93
C CYS A 555 7.20 -33.34 33.27
N ASN A 556 8.21 -34.19 33.05
CA ASN A 556 9.48 -33.80 32.45
C ASN A 556 9.46 -34.05 30.94
N TYR A 557 9.85 -33.05 30.15
CA TYR A 557 9.86 -33.08 28.69
C TYR A 557 11.27 -32.91 28.15
N LYS A 558 11.60 -33.67 27.11
CA LYS A 558 12.85 -33.55 26.36
C LYS A 558 12.58 -32.86 25.02
N VAL A 559 13.31 -31.78 24.77
CA VAL A 559 13.23 -30.97 23.54
C VAL A 559 14.34 -31.41 22.58
N LYS A 560 14.13 -31.24 21.27
CA LYS A 560 15.21 -31.38 20.28
C LYS A 560 16.38 -30.46 20.64
N GLY A 561 17.60 -30.99 20.67
CA GLY A 561 18.80 -30.28 21.15
C GLY A 561 19.17 -30.54 22.61
N GLY A 562 18.49 -31.45 23.31
CA GLY A 562 18.90 -31.96 24.63
C GLY A 562 18.47 -31.14 25.82
N LYS A 563 17.89 -29.94 25.62
CA LYS A 563 17.26 -29.16 26.70
C LYS A 563 16.04 -29.90 27.26
N ARG A 564 15.82 -29.75 28.57
CA ARG A 564 14.68 -30.31 29.30
C ARG A 564 13.91 -29.20 30.00
N PHE A 565 12.59 -29.32 30.05
CA PHE A 565 11.74 -28.49 30.89
C PHE A 565 10.69 -29.36 31.56
N SER A 566 10.04 -28.84 32.58
CA SER A 566 9.03 -29.56 33.33
C SER A 566 7.78 -28.72 33.58
N ILE A 567 6.65 -29.42 33.64
CA ILE A 567 5.35 -28.87 33.96
C ILE A 567 4.97 -29.41 35.33
N VAL A 568 4.80 -28.51 36.30
CA VAL A 568 4.45 -28.86 37.67
C VAL A 568 2.97 -28.61 37.89
N LYS A 569 2.26 -29.63 38.35
CA LYS A 569 0.85 -29.59 38.72
C LYS A 569 0.73 -29.87 40.21
N SER A 570 0.03 -29.00 40.92
CA SER A 570 -0.23 -29.16 42.35
C SER A 570 -1.66 -29.61 42.57
N GLY A 571 -1.84 -30.67 43.34
CA GLY A 571 -3.11 -31.34 43.53
C GLY A 571 -3.49 -31.46 45.01
N THR A 572 -4.78 -31.34 45.32
CA THR A 572 -5.30 -31.46 46.70
C THR A 572 -6.44 -32.47 46.77
N VAL A 573 -6.40 -33.37 47.76
CA VAL A 573 -7.50 -34.31 48.05
C VAL A 573 -8.36 -33.71 49.17
N LEU A 574 -9.67 -33.61 48.92
CA LEU A 574 -10.59 -32.89 49.80
C LEU A 574 -11.01 -33.71 51.04
N GLN A 575 -11.16 -35.03 50.91
CA GLN A 575 -11.57 -35.91 52.02
C GLN A 575 -10.48 -36.90 52.43
N LYS A 576 -10.31 -37.05 53.75
CA LYS A 576 -9.41 -38.04 54.37
C LYS A 576 -10.09 -39.41 54.33
N THR A 577 -9.46 -40.41 53.72
CA THR A 577 -10.00 -41.78 53.65
C THR A 577 -9.92 -42.45 55.03
N THR A 578 -11.01 -42.40 55.81
CA THR A 578 -11.14 -43.23 57.03
C THR A 578 -11.46 -44.67 56.63
N ILE A 579 -10.47 -45.57 56.78
CA ILE A 579 -10.66 -47.01 56.57
C ILE A 579 -11.48 -47.57 57.74
N PHE A 580 -12.80 -47.71 57.56
CA PHE A 580 -13.60 -48.53 58.47
C PHE A 580 -13.37 -50.01 58.17
N LYS A 581 -12.69 -50.72 59.09
CA LYS A 581 -12.70 -52.19 59.13
C LYS A 581 -14.11 -52.65 59.50
N ILE A 582 -14.91 -53.03 58.51
CA ILE A 582 -16.23 -53.62 58.76
C ILE A 582 -16.01 -55.06 59.29
N LYS A 583 -16.21 -55.24 60.60
CA LYS A 583 -16.47 -56.55 61.21
C LYS A 583 -17.79 -57.08 60.62
N LYS A 584 -17.78 -58.34 60.18
CA LYS A 584 -18.98 -59.09 59.81
C LYS A 584 -20.05 -58.96 60.91
N VAL A 585 -21.20 -58.42 60.55
CA VAL A 585 -22.44 -58.52 61.32
C VAL A 585 -23.43 -59.25 60.42
N PHE A 586 -23.78 -60.46 60.85
CA PHE A 586 -24.99 -61.17 60.43
C PHE A 586 -26.23 -60.42 60.93
N LYS A 587 -27.36 -60.63 60.23
CA LYS A 587 -28.74 -60.12 60.43
C LYS A 587 -29.11 -58.98 59.47
N ASP A 588 -30.31 -58.92 58.91
CA ASP A 588 -31.51 -59.75 59.05
C ASP A 588 -32.39 -59.50 57.80
N LYS A 589 -33.15 -60.51 57.39
CA LYS A 589 -34.31 -60.33 56.51
C LYS A 589 -35.30 -59.42 57.24
N GLY A 590 -35.57 -58.22 56.71
CA GLY A 590 -36.53 -57.30 57.33
C GLY A 590 -36.98 -56.14 56.44
N ASN A 591 -38.14 -56.33 55.80
CA ASN A 591 -39.05 -55.34 55.18
C ASN A 591 -38.59 -54.52 53.96
N ASP A 592 -38.69 -55.18 52.80
CA ASP A 592 -38.60 -54.66 51.42
C ASP A 592 -39.78 -53.75 50.98
N LYS A 593 -40.46 -53.06 51.90
CA LYS A 593 -41.61 -52.19 51.54
C LYS A 593 -41.21 -50.76 51.21
N THR A 594 -40.14 -50.23 51.79
CA THR A 594 -39.68 -48.84 51.59
C THR A 594 -38.97 -48.64 50.25
N LEU A 595 -38.23 -49.65 49.78
CA LEU A 595 -37.52 -49.60 48.49
C LEU A 595 -38.51 -49.71 47.32
N LEU A 596 -39.57 -50.53 47.47
CA LEU A 596 -40.68 -50.64 46.52
C LEU A 596 -41.48 -49.33 46.42
N ILE A 597 -41.78 -48.67 47.54
CA ILE A 597 -42.49 -47.37 47.56
C ILE A 597 -41.64 -46.27 46.88
N GLY A 598 -40.32 -46.25 47.13
CA GLY A 598 -39.41 -45.31 46.47
C GLY A 598 -39.34 -45.51 44.94
N LEU A 599 -39.36 -46.77 44.49
CA LEU A 599 -39.38 -47.11 43.06
C LEU A 599 -40.69 -46.70 42.39
N ILE A 600 -41.84 -46.90 43.06
CA ILE A 600 -43.16 -46.48 42.57
C ILE A 600 -43.24 -44.95 42.45
N ILE A 601 -42.75 -44.21 43.46
CA ILE A 601 -42.72 -42.73 43.43
C ILE A 601 -41.78 -42.22 42.33
N GLY A 602 -40.63 -42.87 42.14
CA GLY A 602 -39.68 -42.52 41.07
C GLY A 602 -40.28 -42.70 39.67
N ILE A 603 -41.01 -43.79 39.45
CA ILE A 603 -41.71 -44.05 38.17
C ILE A 603 -42.85 -43.03 37.97
N LEU A 604 -43.56 -42.65 39.03
CA LEU A 604 -44.64 -41.65 38.95
C LEU A 604 -44.11 -40.26 38.57
N ILE A 605 -42.98 -39.83 39.13
CA ILE A 605 -42.32 -38.55 38.79
C ILE A 605 -41.84 -38.57 37.34
N LEU A 606 -41.30 -39.69 36.87
CA LEU A 606 -40.86 -39.84 35.48
C LEU A 606 -42.04 -39.72 34.50
N LEU A 607 -43.16 -40.38 34.79
CA LEU A 607 -44.39 -40.29 33.99
C LEU A 607 -44.97 -38.87 33.96
N LEU A 608 -44.99 -38.17 35.10
CA LEU A 608 -45.40 -36.77 35.18
C LEU A 608 -44.51 -35.85 34.34
N SER A 609 -43.19 -36.06 34.34
CA SER A 609 -42.26 -35.25 33.53
C SER A 609 -42.47 -35.43 32.03
N ILE A 610 -42.77 -36.66 31.58
CA ILE A 610 -43.11 -36.96 30.18
C ILE A 610 -44.43 -36.29 29.81
N LEU A 611 -45.44 -36.33 30.69
CA LEU A 611 -46.73 -35.68 30.47
C LEU A 611 -46.57 -34.16 30.32
N PHE A 612 -45.78 -33.51 31.21
CA PHE A 612 -45.48 -32.08 31.12
C PHE A 612 -44.73 -31.70 29.85
N ALA A 613 -43.81 -32.55 29.37
CA ALA A 613 -43.11 -32.34 28.10
C ALA A 613 -44.07 -32.37 26.91
N ILE A 614 -45.01 -33.33 26.88
CA ILE A 614 -46.03 -33.43 25.82
C ILE A 614 -46.96 -32.22 25.84
N ILE A 615 -47.44 -31.80 27.02
CA ILE A 615 -48.28 -30.60 27.18
C ILE A 615 -47.53 -29.35 26.71
N SER A 616 -46.25 -29.21 27.07
CA SER A 616 -45.42 -28.07 26.67
C SER A 616 -45.23 -27.99 25.16
N ILE A 617 -44.98 -29.14 24.51
CA ILE A 617 -44.89 -29.22 23.04
C ILE A 617 -46.22 -28.86 22.39
N HIS A 618 -47.34 -29.36 22.91
CA HIS A 618 -48.67 -29.04 22.38
C HIS A 618 -49.04 -27.56 22.56
N TYR A 619 -48.68 -26.96 23.70
CA TYR A 619 -48.90 -25.54 23.99
C TYR A 619 -48.08 -24.64 23.06
N VAL A 620 -46.80 -24.95 22.83
CA VAL A 620 -45.94 -24.23 21.87
C VAL A 620 -46.49 -24.36 20.44
N LYS A 621 -46.99 -25.55 20.06
CA LYS A 621 -47.59 -25.78 18.74
C LYS A 621 -48.91 -25.03 18.56
N TYR A 622 -49.71 -24.90 19.63
CA TYR A 622 -50.95 -24.12 19.64
C TYR A 622 -50.67 -22.60 19.55
N MET A 623 -49.68 -22.09 20.30
CA MET A 623 -49.28 -20.68 20.25
C MET A 623 -48.69 -20.27 18.89
N ASN A 624 -47.92 -21.14 18.23
CA ASN A 624 -47.41 -20.87 16.88
C ASN A 624 -48.49 -20.94 15.79
N LYS A 625 -49.58 -21.68 16.00
CA LYS A 625 -50.72 -21.71 15.07
C LYS A 625 -51.59 -20.44 15.17
N LYS A 626 -51.64 -19.80 16.35
CA LYS A 626 -52.36 -18.53 16.56
C LYS A 626 -51.62 -17.29 16.04
N ARG A 627 -50.33 -17.40 15.71
CA ARG A 627 -49.49 -16.32 15.15
C ARG A 627 -49.46 -16.24 13.61
N ARG A 628 -50.13 -17.16 12.90
CA ARG A 628 -50.18 -17.20 11.43
C ARG A 628 -51.54 -16.88 10.80
N ASN A 629 -52.56 -16.56 11.60
CA ASN A 629 -53.82 -16.00 11.10
C ASN A 629 -53.95 -14.56 11.57
N GLY A 630 -53.54 -13.62 10.71
CA GLY A 630 -53.59 -12.19 11.01
C GLY A 630 -53.00 -11.34 9.89
N ASN A 631 -53.77 -11.24 8.80
CA ASN A 631 -53.75 -10.23 7.72
C ASN A 631 -52.63 -10.24 6.68
N ASP A 632 -52.97 -10.89 5.56
CA ASP A 632 -52.67 -10.45 4.20
C ASP A 632 -53.29 -9.09 3.84
N SER A 633 -52.80 -8.57 2.70
CA SER A 633 -53.24 -7.48 1.81
C SER A 633 -52.38 -6.22 1.91
N SER A 634 -51.77 -5.70 0.84
CA SER A 634 -52.09 -5.83 -0.59
C SER A 634 -50.93 -5.43 -1.52
N SER A 635 -50.76 -6.20 -2.60
CA SER A 635 -50.44 -5.88 -4.02
C SER A 635 -49.58 -4.64 -4.36
N SER A 636 -48.62 -4.68 -5.30
CA SER A 636 -48.80 -5.16 -6.69
C SER A 636 -47.47 -5.40 -7.46
N THR A 637 -47.33 -6.64 -7.96
CA THR A 637 -47.06 -7.06 -9.37
C THR A 637 -46.07 -6.34 -10.31
N THR A 638 -45.06 -7.12 -10.72
CA THR A 638 -44.47 -7.32 -12.10
C THR A 638 -43.80 -6.12 -12.81
N THR A 639 -42.64 -6.21 -13.48
CA THR A 639 -42.07 -7.28 -14.32
C THR A 639 -40.60 -6.97 -14.69
N SER A 640 -39.79 -8.04 -14.82
CA SER A 640 -38.67 -8.27 -15.75
C SER A 640 -37.46 -7.33 -15.93
N SER A 641 -36.30 -8.01 -15.86
CA SER A 641 -35.13 -7.97 -16.77
C SER A 641 -33.93 -7.04 -16.52
N THR A 642 -32.79 -7.75 -16.44
CA THR A 642 -31.45 -7.45 -17.00
C THR A 642 -30.48 -6.51 -16.27
N SER A 643 -29.43 -7.16 -15.74
CA SER A 643 -27.99 -6.86 -15.90
C SER A 643 -27.53 -5.41 -15.89
N SER A 644 -26.66 -5.06 -14.95
CA SER A 644 -25.21 -4.94 -15.24
C SER A 644 -24.43 -4.48 -14.01
N PHE A 645 -23.25 -5.05 -13.88
CA PHE A 645 -22.14 -4.56 -13.06
C PHE A 645 -21.84 -3.09 -13.37
N THR A 646 -21.57 -2.27 -12.35
CA THR A 646 -20.20 -1.79 -12.08
C THR A 646 -20.17 -0.84 -10.87
N SER A 647 -19.15 -1.09 -10.05
CA SER A 647 -18.66 -0.31 -8.93
C SER A 647 -18.04 1.02 -9.35
N SER A 648 -18.18 2.07 -8.53
CA SER A 648 -17.03 2.92 -8.18
C SER A 648 -17.22 3.61 -6.83
N LEU A 649 -16.10 3.67 -6.11
CA LEU A 649 -15.92 4.17 -4.76
C LEU A 649 -15.89 5.70 -4.70
N SER A 650 -16.45 6.23 -3.61
CA SER A 650 -15.93 7.38 -2.84
C SER A 650 -16.14 6.99 -1.36
N GLY A 651 -15.14 6.99 -0.48
CA GLY A 651 -14.54 8.16 0.15
C GLY A 651 -14.52 7.93 1.68
N MET A 652 -13.31 7.78 2.24
CA MET A 652 -12.84 7.93 3.63
C MET A 652 -13.85 7.99 4.81
N SER A 653 -13.64 7.16 5.85
CA SER A 653 -13.04 7.58 7.14
C SER A 653 -13.30 6.58 8.29
N LEU A 654 -12.26 6.37 9.09
CA LEU A 654 -12.10 5.71 10.39
C LEU A 654 -13.34 5.38 11.25
N THR A 655 -13.43 4.15 11.79
CA THR A 655 -13.02 3.78 13.17
C THR A 655 -13.48 2.36 13.56
N ASN A 656 -12.55 1.63 14.20
CA ASN A 656 -12.68 0.60 15.23
C ASN A 656 -13.67 -0.60 15.14
N THR A 657 -13.12 -1.68 15.71
CA THR A 657 -13.76 -2.81 16.43
C THR A 657 -14.08 -4.11 15.69
N THR A 658 -13.32 -5.15 16.09
CA THR A 658 -13.73 -6.54 16.37
C THR A 658 -14.18 -7.47 15.24
N ALA A 659 -13.23 -8.32 14.86
CA ALA A 659 -13.34 -9.76 14.63
C ALA A 659 -14.75 -10.41 14.57
N LYS A 660 -15.07 -11.02 13.44
CA LYS A 660 -15.66 -12.36 13.39
C LYS A 660 -15.14 -13.13 12.17
N LYS A 661 -14.39 -14.18 12.47
CA LYS A 661 -13.83 -15.18 11.56
C LYS A 661 -14.96 -16.15 11.21
N THR A 662 -15.37 -16.23 9.95
CA THR A 662 -16.22 -17.32 9.46
C THR A 662 -15.37 -18.20 8.56
N GLN A 663 -15.03 -19.38 9.08
CA GLN A 663 -14.48 -20.50 8.29
C GLN A 663 -15.58 -21.02 7.36
N SER A 664 -15.36 -21.02 6.05
CA SER A 664 -16.10 -21.89 5.13
C SER A 664 -15.19 -23.03 4.66
N LYS A 665 -15.66 -24.25 4.93
CA LYS A 665 -15.14 -25.53 4.46
C LYS A 665 -15.00 -25.55 2.93
N VAL A 666 -13.85 -26.02 2.46
CA VAL A 666 -13.62 -26.49 1.08
C VAL A 666 -14.11 -27.94 0.99
N SER A 667 -14.96 -28.23 0.01
CA SER A 667 -15.25 -29.58 -0.51
C SER A 667 -14.37 -29.85 -1.74
N LYS A 668 -13.87 -31.07 -1.83
CA LYS A 668 -13.07 -31.59 -2.95
C LYS A 668 -13.93 -32.07 -4.13
N GLU A 669 -13.26 -32.05 -5.29
CA GLU A 669 -13.37 -32.95 -6.46
C GLU A 669 -14.51 -32.78 -7.47
N SER A 670 -14.13 -32.42 -8.71
CA SER A 670 -14.16 -33.37 -9.83
C SER A 670 -13.22 -32.94 -10.95
N GLU A 671 -12.52 -33.92 -11.51
CA GLU A 671 -11.70 -33.85 -12.73
C GLU A 671 -12.51 -33.46 -13.97
N SER A 672 -11.88 -32.73 -14.89
CA SER A 672 -12.18 -32.88 -16.33
C SER A 672 -10.98 -32.44 -17.17
N ASN A 673 -10.50 -33.36 -17.99
CA ASN A 673 -9.49 -33.17 -19.04
C ASN A 673 -9.84 -32.01 -19.99
N LEU A 674 -8.85 -31.19 -20.35
CA LEU A 674 -8.87 -30.52 -21.66
C LEU A 674 -7.46 -30.33 -22.22
N VAL A 675 -7.26 -30.93 -23.39
CA VAL A 675 -6.11 -30.88 -24.29
C VAL A 675 -6.28 -29.68 -25.22
N ILE A 676 -5.31 -28.75 -25.29
CA ILE A 676 -5.08 -27.82 -26.42
C ILE A 676 -3.56 -27.52 -26.46
N ILE A 677 -2.78 -28.18 -27.32
CA ILE A 677 -2.38 -27.78 -28.68
C ILE A 677 -1.58 -26.46 -28.73
N LEU A 678 -0.26 -26.62 -28.84
CA LEU A 678 0.71 -25.63 -29.31
C LEU A 678 0.40 -25.27 -30.78
N LYS A 679 0.41 -23.98 -31.09
CA LYS A 679 0.69 -23.50 -32.45
C LYS A 679 1.81 -22.46 -32.40
N LYS A 680 2.69 -22.62 -33.40
CA LYS A 680 3.95 -21.92 -33.70
C LYS A 680 3.88 -20.41 -33.58
#